data_AF-A0A3L7XST5-F1
#
_entry.id   AF-A0A3L7XST5-F1
#
_cell.length_a   1.000
_cell.length_b   1.000
_cell.length_c   1.000
_cell.angle_alpha   90.00
_cell.angle_beta   90.00
_cell.angle_gamma   90.00
#
_symmetry.space_group_name_H-M   'P 1'
#
loop_
_entity.id
_entity.type
_entity.pdbx_description
1 polymer ?
#
loop_
_entity_poly.entity_id
_entity_poly.type
_entity_poly.pdbx_seq_one_letter_code
_entity_poly.pdbx_strand_id
1 'polypeptide(L)'
;MNTNSDPQLSRPIYVSRLFARLLISVCVVITALLLVQTPAFAGTSTCTATKDGNFSDPQIWMCVGGDTYPNIDDNVVIDGKTVTMDVGANVYELTLNNATIKGGNTLNVSIKANISNSTVRGDTTDAIFSVSLGIPVTVNGTWIIDNRVVNMGGHVTCNGCTIQLATESVRYTFSNGSKLAADSSSNVYGTGSLVFDMGGFNSTSGAGQATISGSFNVPSVKIRSGIVSFASGNTIDLNEVELSGGVLENKGTLIRLINVMDASGGTVRGNSKDEQALAVGSATLNLSGGVTFSKIKVTCVGGEINLAQNTTVLMDAAEFDLICNMKLNDGSFDGTGFVQSAAVIQKAGGKGSFRVRQGVKYESRGLGTDVVSGTLQIESSGTQYSVFNIGDGATLELKGAEITLTSDASVQGFGTLKVTGGKTRVEGKYLLEGPTEVLGGVLDLSGTEGATTFKKLTINGGELRGSDDLKVTEEMIFVGGLLAGEGISQTLTIDSSAKLKYGGTTADAAIRNRKFTNKGEVSCPFSLCSLLLSDGAWFENMEKATFIAGNGRIGGNNGDLWNSGLFTKTATNSTFQISQLITFTNEAEVSVNGGTLGIGGGFKQEANGLLILRNANLQGPNNKELFFNGGQLGGSGEIVGDLYNNAALLYVGIDIGTLRIRGDYQQGPEGKLKMQVGGKTPGTEHDQLLIDGTAILSGTLTVQAENGYSPATNDALILIDAGGIDPTQRFAPVTNGFTSHQPAYDQRRMVLLAFPKITLSDSAGFEGAYGTPNWNFRVSLDRAVTVPVRVDFAVTPGTATVISDFLNISGTVTIQPNSQESFFQIPVIGDTVVEPDETFSANISNPINGVIERAQGTGLIRNDDAQAQIGSGGGQLSSNFGLAMSFPPGATATDLTVSGYLTGTAPTLLAASFDGVVAVAFEILAVDGDDNRVDSFSQPFDLNFTYEDAQIAGINEADLVLSIWDAATQQWVDLTEAVFDASSNSVSVSLTTPGLFAIRAGLPNKIYLPLVS
;
A
#
# COMPACT_ATOMS: atom_id res chain seq x y z
N MET A 1 -64.96 -38.76 11.98
CA MET A 1 -65.28 -37.34 12.18
C MET A 1 -63.99 -36.66 12.64
N ASN A 2 -63.45 -35.65 11.94
CA ASN A 2 -63.96 -35.02 10.72
C ASN A 2 -62.81 -34.38 9.89
N THR A 3 -62.93 -34.39 8.55
CA THR A 3 -62.54 -33.31 7.56
C THR A 3 -61.15 -32.62 7.66
N ASN A 4 -60.41 -32.25 6.60
CA ASN A 4 -60.55 -32.17 5.13
C ASN A 4 -59.15 -31.85 4.53
N SER A 5 -58.81 -31.88 3.22
CA SER A 5 -59.39 -32.47 1.99
C SER A 5 -58.37 -32.39 0.83
N ASP A 6 -58.41 -33.34 -0.12
CA ASP A 6 -57.65 -33.40 -1.41
C ASP A 6 -58.19 -32.33 -2.43
N PRO A 7 -57.65 -32.08 -3.68
CA PRO A 7 -57.05 -33.00 -4.69
C PRO A 7 -55.71 -32.48 -5.31
N GLN A 8 -55.02 -33.07 -6.32
CA GLN A 8 -55.27 -34.05 -7.42
C GLN A 8 -54.06 -35.02 -7.54
N LEU A 9 -54.23 -36.35 -7.66
CA LEU A 9 -54.27 -37.16 -8.90
C LEU A 9 -53.05 -37.02 -9.87
N SER A 10 -52.53 -38.09 -10.51
CA SER A 10 -53.12 -39.43 -10.77
C SER A 10 -52.17 -40.63 -10.53
N ARG A 11 -52.78 -41.80 -10.29
CA ARG A 11 -52.14 -43.08 -9.87
C ARG A 11 -52.15 -44.13 -11.00
N PRO A 12 -51.24 -45.12 -10.96
CA PRO A 12 -51.68 -46.53 -10.82
C PRO A 12 -51.47 -47.20 -9.43
N ILE A 13 -51.14 -48.50 -9.40
CA ILE A 13 -51.68 -49.49 -8.42
C ILE A 13 -50.67 -50.65 -8.22
N TYR A 14 -50.46 -51.27 -7.03
CA TYR A 14 -51.01 -50.93 -5.70
C TYR A 14 -50.18 -51.38 -4.46
N VAL A 15 -50.28 -52.65 -4.03
CA VAL A 15 -50.06 -53.13 -2.63
C VAL A 15 -50.02 -54.69 -2.62
N SER A 16 -49.65 -55.50 -1.61
CA SER A 16 -49.26 -55.38 -0.18
C SER A 16 -48.32 -56.57 0.21
N ARG A 17 -47.75 -56.82 1.42
CA ARG A 17 -47.92 -56.38 2.84
C ARG A 17 -49.12 -56.98 3.63
N LEU A 18 -49.09 -57.27 4.94
CA LEU A 18 -48.02 -57.52 5.95
C LEU A 18 -48.66 -58.10 7.26
N PHE A 19 -47.86 -58.71 8.14
CA PHE A 19 -48.01 -58.82 9.62
C PHE A 19 -49.06 -59.72 10.37
N ALA A 20 -48.49 -60.42 11.38
CA ALA A 20 -48.87 -60.44 12.82
C ALA A 20 -49.81 -61.50 13.45
N ARG A 21 -49.49 -61.78 14.72
CA ARG A 21 -50.17 -62.62 15.74
C ARG A 21 -51.38 -61.82 16.35
N LEU A 22 -52.27 -62.32 17.25
CA LEU A 22 -52.08 -63.25 18.38
C LEU A 22 -53.43 -63.66 19.06
N LEU A 23 -53.49 -64.89 19.62
CA LEU A 23 -54.25 -65.35 20.81
C LEU A 23 -55.79 -65.64 20.83
N ILE A 24 -56.09 -66.69 21.62
CA ILE A 24 -57.33 -67.13 22.32
C ILE A 24 -58.27 -68.14 21.63
N SER A 25 -58.61 -69.15 22.44
CA SER A 25 -59.25 -70.44 22.15
C SER A 25 -60.78 -70.42 22.06
N VAL A 26 -61.37 -71.50 21.51
CA VAL A 26 -62.25 -72.45 22.22
C VAL A 26 -62.48 -73.71 21.35
N CYS A 27 -62.84 -74.85 21.97
CA CYS A 27 -63.03 -76.16 21.31
C CYS A 27 -64.45 -76.36 20.73
N VAL A 28 -64.74 -77.62 20.31
CA VAL A 28 -66.06 -78.23 19.95
C VAL A 28 -66.41 -78.19 18.44
N VAL A 29 -66.87 -79.26 17.75
CA VAL A 29 -66.70 -80.74 17.91
C VAL A 29 -67.22 -81.53 16.66
N ILE A 30 -66.74 -82.76 16.43
CA ILE A 30 -67.35 -83.90 15.65
C ILE A 30 -67.70 -83.74 14.13
N THR A 31 -66.87 -84.41 13.30
CA THR A 31 -67.21 -85.54 12.38
C THR A 31 -68.34 -85.45 11.31
N ALA A 32 -68.01 -85.74 10.03
CA ALA A 32 -68.48 -86.95 9.29
C ALA A 32 -67.97 -87.08 7.81
N LEU A 33 -67.49 -88.30 7.48
CA LEU A 33 -67.70 -89.19 6.29
C LEU A 33 -68.15 -88.61 4.91
N LEU A 34 -67.90 -89.21 3.72
CA LEU A 34 -67.34 -90.51 3.23
C LEU A 34 -66.30 -90.23 2.09
N LEU A 35 -65.21 -90.98 1.80
CA LEU A 35 -64.95 -92.43 1.61
C LEU A 35 -65.14 -92.93 0.15
N VAL A 36 -64.05 -93.05 -0.64
CA VAL A 36 -63.93 -93.93 -1.83
C VAL A 36 -62.53 -94.59 -1.92
N GLN A 37 -62.47 -95.86 -1.49
CA GLN A 37 -61.72 -97.04 -1.98
C GLN A 37 -60.23 -97.02 -2.46
N THR A 38 -59.59 -98.17 -2.20
CA THR A 38 -58.17 -98.58 -2.37
C THR A 38 -57.94 -99.39 -3.67
N PRO A 39 -56.70 -99.66 -4.17
CA PRO A 39 -55.66 -100.50 -3.54
C PRO A 39 -54.32 -99.75 -3.32
N ALA A 40 -53.50 -99.99 -2.30
CA ALA A 40 -53.00 -101.24 -1.69
C ALA A 40 -51.91 -101.97 -2.51
N PHE A 41 -50.65 -101.62 -2.24
CA PHE A 41 -49.50 -102.52 -2.37
C PHE A 41 -48.63 -102.37 -1.12
N ALA A 42 -48.66 -103.36 -0.23
CA ALA A 42 -47.88 -103.37 1.00
C ALA A 42 -46.57 -104.15 0.78
N GLY A 43 -45.46 -103.43 0.74
CA GLY A 43 -44.11 -104.01 0.79
C GLY A 43 -43.53 -103.90 2.19
N THR A 44 -43.84 -104.85 3.07
CA THR A 44 -43.34 -104.85 4.45
C THR A 44 -41.90 -105.39 4.53
N SER A 45 -40.91 -104.49 4.50
CA SER A 45 -39.53 -104.81 4.86
C SER A 45 -39.34 -104.87 6.38
N THR A 46 -39.30 -106.08 6.93
CA THR A 46 -39.03 -106.33 8.35
C THR A 46 -37.54 -106.13 8.68
N CYS A 47 -37.23 -105.28 9.66
CA CYS A 47 -35.89 -105.23 10.26
C CYS A 47 -35.84 -106.08 11.54
N THR A 48 -35.34 -107.32 11.42
CA THR A 48 -34.94 -108.15 12.57
C THR A 48 -33.43 -108.07 12.76
N ALA A 49 -32.98 -107.64 13.94
CA ALA A 49 -31.56 -107.67 14.33
C ALA A 49 -31.30 -108.84 15.29
N THR A 50 -30.79 -109.96 14.78
CA THR A 50 -30.25 -111.05 15.61
C THR A 50 -28.80 -110.76 15.96
N LYS A 51 -28.47 -110.85 17.25
CA LYS A 51 -27.07 -110.85 17.72
C LYS A 51 -26.45 -112.22 17.43
N ASP A 52 -25.77 -112.33 16.30
CA ASP A 52 -24.55 -113.12 16.03
C ASP A 52 -24.34 -113.30 14.51
N GLY A 53 -23.08 -113.38 14.06
CA GLY A 53 -22.72 -113.75 12.69
C GLY A 53 -21.94 -112.70 11.89
N ASN A 54 -21.03 -113.17 11.02
CA ASN A 54 -20.20 -112.33 10.14
C ASN A 54 -21.01 -111.65 9.04
N PHE A 55 -20.89 -110.33 8.92
CA PHE A 55 -21.17 -109.59 7.69
C PHE A 55 -19.85 -109.16 7.04
N SER A 56 -19.63 -109.60 5.79
CA SER A 56 -18.46 -109.27 4.98
C SER A 56 -18.64 -108.01 4.11
N ASP A 57 -19.42 -107.04 4.59
CA ASP A 57 -19.39 -105.64 4.17
C ASP A 57 -19.93 -104.77 5.34
N PRO A 58 -19.22 -103.72 5.83
CA PRO A 58 -19.44 -103.24 7.19
C PRO A 58 -20.36 -102.01 7.28
N GLN A 59 -21.61 -102.10 6.80
CA GLN A 59 -22.64 -101.07 7.04
C GLN A 59 -23.59 -101.45 8.20
N ILE A 60 -23.55 -100.68 9.29
CA ILE A 60 -24.60 -100.71 10.32
C ILE A 60 -25.73 -99.77 9.87
N TRP A 61 -26.95 -100.31 9.78
CA TRP A 61 -28.18 -99.57 9.48
C TRP A 61 -28.98 -99.40 10.78
N MET A 62 -29.20 -98.16 11.22
CA MET A 62 -29.98 -97.85 12.42
C MET A 62 -31.37 -97.30 12.05
N CYS A 63 -32.33 -98.20 11.84
CA CYS A 63 -33.73 -97.83 11.61
C CYS A 63 -34.43 -97.51 12.94
N VAL A 64 -34.96 -96.29 13.11
CA VAL A 64 -35.73 -95.86 14.29
C VAL A 64 -37.00 -95.16 13.83
N GLY A 65 -38.18 -95.66 14.22
CA GLY A 65 -39.45 -95.05 13.83
C GLY A 65 -40.58 -95.30 14.84
N GLY A 66 -41.38 -94.26 15.07
CA GLY A 66 -42.72 -94.36 15.66
C GLY A 66 -42.79 -94.55 17.19
N ASP A 67 -42.77 -93.41 17.90
CA ASP A 67 -43.37 -93.18 19.23
C ASP A 67 -42.87 -93.95 20.48
N THR A 68 -42.67 -93.16 21.54
CA THR A 68 -42.32 -93.54 22.94
C THR A 68 -40.97 -94.23 23.19
N TYR A 69 -40.11 -93.53 23.92
CA TYR A 69 -38.78 -93.96 24.36
C TYR A 69 -38.80 -95.23 25.24
N PRO A 70 -37.90 -96.19 24.97
CA PRO A 70 -36.87 -96.58 25.93
C PRO A 70 -35.69 -95.59 25.86
N ASN A 71 -35.15 -95.19 27.01
CA ASN A 71 -33.92 -94.40 27.04
C ASN A 71 -32.72 -95.33 26.77
N ILE A 72 -31.91 -95.03 25.76
CA ILE A 72 -30.66 -95.77 25.51
C ILE A 72 -29.56 -95.11 26.34
N ASP A 73 -29.53 -95.45 27.63
CA ASP A 73 -28.48 -95.00 28.57
C ASP A 73 -27.14 -95.76 28.38
N ASP A 74 -27.12 -96.82 27.56
CA ASP A 74 -25.92 -97.56 27.20
C ASP A 74 -25.16 -96.87 26.06
N ASN A 75 -23.90 -96.51 26.31
CA ASN A 75 -23.00 -95.94 25.30
C ASN A 75 -22.71 -96.95 24.18
N VAL A 76 -23.25 -96.73 22.98
CA VAL A 76 -22.99 -97.58 21.82
C VAL A 76 -21.60 -97.26 21.26
N VAL A 77 -20.65 -98.16 21.49
CA VAL A 77 -19.30 -98.08 20.91
C VAL A 77 -19.33 -98.65 19.49
N ILE A 78 -18.99 -97.81 18.52
CA ILE A 78 -18.82 -98.19 17.11
C ILE A 78 -17.32 -98.12 16.81
N ASP A 79 -16.69 -99.27 16.58
CA ASP A 79 -15.27 -99.38 16.22
C ASP A 79 -15.10 -99.97 14.81
N GLY A 80 -14.41 -99.25 13.92
CA GLY A 80 -14.00 -99.74 12.60
C GLY A 80 -15.14 -100.11 11.64
N LYS A 81 -16.32 -99.48 11.77
CA LYS A 81 -17.50 -99.73 10.91
C LYS A 81 -17.95 -98.48 10.17
N THR A 82 -18.60 -98.70 9.04
CA THR A 82 -19.43 -97.68 8.39
C THR A 82 -20.82 -97.71 9.01
N VAL A 83 -21.40 -96.55 9.30
CA VAL A 83 -22.75 -96.43 9.86
C VAL A 83 -23.57 -95.47 9.01
N THR A 84 -24.69 -95.98 8.49
CA THR A 84 -25.64 -95.21 7.69
C THR A 84 -26.81 -94.83 8.58
N MET A 85 -27.02 -93.52 8.76
CA MET A 85 -28.09 -92.98 9.62
C MET A 85 -29.11 -92.20 8.80
N ASP A 86 -30.38 -92.60 8.94
CA ASP A 86 -31.55 -91.82 8.52
C ASP A 86 -32.41 -91.62 9.76
N VAL A 87 -32.37 -90.42 10.33
CA VAL A 87 -32.91 -90.13 11.67
C VAL A 87 -33.67 -88.81 11.71
N GLY A 88 -34.87 -88.87 12.28
CA GLY A 88 -35.59 -87.68 12.77
C GLY A 88 -34.86 -87.03 13.95
N ALA A 89 -35.39 -85.89 14.41
CA ALA A 89 -34.73 -84.97 15.35
C ALA A 89 -34.61 -85.49 16.81
N ASN A 90 -33.81 -86.54 16.99
CA ASN A 90 -33.54 -87.23 18.26
C ASN A 90 -32.08 -87.04 18.73
N VAL A 91 -31.84 -87.33 20.01
CA VAL A 91 -30.53 -87.27 20.67
C VAL A 91 -30.02 -88.69 20.93
N TYR A 92 -28.73 -88.95 20.68
CA TYR A 92 -28.11 -90.27 20.85
C TYR A 92 -26.75 -90.16 21.57
N GLU A 93 -26.46 -91.08 22.51
CA GLU A 93 -25.13 -91.24 23.11
C GLU A 93 -24.34 -92.34 22.38
N LEU A 94 -23.18 -91.98 21.82
CA LEU A 94 -22.34 -92.83 20.98
C LEU A 94 -20.87 -92.66 21.38
N THR A 95 -20.04 -93.68 21.17
CA THR A 95 -18.57 -93.51 21.13
C THR A 95 -18.06 -94.01 19.80
N LEU A 96 -17.38 -93.14 19.05
CA LEU A 96 -16.99 -93.36 17.66
C LEU A 96 -15.48 -93.53 17.58
N ASN A 97 -15.01 -94.74 17.31
CA ASN A 97 -13.58 -95.05 17.15
C ASN A 97 -13.34 -95.60 15.74
N ASN A 98 -12.39 -95.04 14.99
CA ASN A 98 -12.05 -95.50 13.63
C ASN A 98 -13.26 -95.63 12.67
N ALA A 99 -14.37 -94.93 12.95
CA ALA A 99 -15.67 -95.14 12.32
C ALA A 99 -15.85 -94.24 11.10
N THR A 100 -16.74 -94.63 10.18
CA THR A 100 -17.17 -93.78 9.05
C THR A 100 -18.67 -93.56 9.12
N ILE A 101 -19.12 -92.33 9.39
CA ILE A 101 -20.55 -91.98 9.33
C ILE A 101 -20.91 -91.54 7.91
N LYS A 102 -22.04 -92.06 7.41
CA LYS A 102 -22.70 -91.68 6.15
C LYS A 102 -24.14 -91.24 6.39
N GLY A 103 -24.60 -90.26 5.62
CA GLY A 103 -25.98 -89.78 5.64
C GLY A 103 -26.47 -89.31 4.27
N GLY A 104 -27.79 -89.32 4.11
CA GLY A 104 -28.50 -88.76 2.96
C GLY A 104 -28.60 -87.22 3.00
N ASN A 105 -29.51 -86.67 2.18
CA ASN A 105 -29.60 -85.24 1.85
C ASN A 105 -29.73 -84.27 3.04
N THR A 106 -30.12 -84.73 4.23
CA THR A 106 -30.13 -83.90 5.45
C THR A 106 -29.89 -84.79 6.66
N LEU A 107 -28.74 -84.63 7.33
CA LEU A 107 -28.36 -85.43 8.49
C LEU A 107 -28.32 -84.55 9.75
N ASN A 108 -29.45 -84.48 10.46
CA ASN A 108 -29.59 -83.75 11.72
C ASN A 108 -29.45 -84.73 12.90
N VAL A 109 -28.26 -84.90 13.46
CA VAL A 109 -28.03 -85.81 14.60
C VAL A 109 -27.50 -85.03 15.80
N SER A 110 -28.26 -85.04 16.90
CA SER A 110 -27.73 -84.66 18.21
C SER A 110 -26.90 -85.80 18.79
N ILE A 111 -25.68 -85.98 18.27
CA ILE A 111 -24.71 -86.93 18.78
C ILE A 111 -24.08 -86.35 20.06
N LYS A 112 -24.25 -87.00 21.20
CA LYS A 112 -23.33 -86.86 22.34
C LYS A 112 -22.25 -87.92 22.16
N ALA A 113 -20.99 -87.54 21.86
CA ALA A 113 -19.92 -88.52 21.67
C ALA A 113 -18.51 -88.03 22.04
N ASN A 114 -17.65 -88.99 22.35
CA ASN A 114 -16.22 -88.84 22.09
C ASN A 114 -15.91 -89.42 20.70
N ILE A 115 -15.08 -88.72 19.94
CA ILE A 115 -14.75 -89.07 18.55
C ILE A 115 -13.25 -89.32 18.45
N SER A 116 -12.85 -90.54 18.10
CA SER A 116 -11.45 -90.93 17.93
C SER A 116 -11.21 -91.46 16.51
N ASN A 117 -10.20 -90.94 15.81
CA ASN A 117 -9.74 -91.44 14.49
C ASN A 117 -10.86 -91.65 13.43
N SER A 118 -11.97 -90.91 13.50
CA SER A 118 -13.19 -91.20 12.74
C SER A 118 -13.43 -90.19 11.61
N THR A 119 -14.03 -90.66 10.52
CA THR A 119 -14.39 -89.88 9.33
C THR A 119 -15.88 -89.60 9.30
N VAL A 120 -16.28 -88.38 8.95
CA VAL A 120 -17.70 -88.01 8.79
C VAL A 120 -17.95 -87.45 7.40
N ARG A 121 -18.87 -88.10 6.67
CA ARG A 121 -19.09 -87.89 5.24
C ARG A 121 -20.57 -87.89 4.87
N GLY A 122 -20.95 -87.05 3.91
CA GLY A 122 -22.28 -87.08 3.27
C GLY A 122 -22.21 -87.86 1.96
N ASP A 123 -23.24 -88.66 1.66
CA ASP A 123 -23.28 -89.43 0.40
C ASP A 123 -23.89 -88.65 -0.78
N THR A 124 -24.20 -87.36 -0.59
CA THR A 124 -24.72 -86.46 -1.64
C THR A 124 -24.12 -85.05 -1.56
N THR A 125 -24.06 -84.36 -2.70
CA THR A 125 -23.45 -83.03 -2.87
C THR A 125 -24.13 -81.90 -2.10
N ASP A 126 -25.32 -82.13 -1.53
CA ASP A 126 -26.10 -81.10 -0.83
C ASP A 126 -26.45 -81.51 0.61
N ALA A 127 -25.78 -82.56 1.13
CA ALA A 127 -25.95 -83.02 2.50
C ALA A 127 -25.54 -81.95 3.53
N ILE A 128 -26.52 -81.42 4.26
CA ILE A 128 -26.28 -80.60 5.45
C ILE A 128 -26.06 -81.55 6.64
N PHE A 129 -24.87 -81.47 7.24
CA PHE A 129 -24.58 -82.18 8.48
C PHE A 129 -24.73 -81.23 9.67
N SER A 130 -25.79 -81.42 10.46
CA SER A 130 -26.05 -80.61 11.66
C SER A 130 -25.77 -81.42 12.91
N VAL A 131 -24.67 -81.07 13.60
CA VAL A 131 -24.33 -81.60 14.92
C VAL A 131 -24.87 -80.65 15.98
N SER A 132 -25.94 -81.06 16.65
CA SER A 132 -26.55 -80.29 17.74
C SER A 132 -26.09 -80.85 19.09
N LEU A 133 -24.90 -80.42 19.56
CA LEU A 133 -24.33 -80.86 20.83
C LEU A 133 -24.92 -80.06 22.00
N GLY A 134 -25.62 -80.75 22.91
CA GLY A 134 -26.02 -80.19 24.21
C GLY A 134 -24.95 -80.30 25.30
N ILE A 135 -23.84 -80.99 25.04
CA ILE A 135 -22.77 -81.36 25.98
C ILE A 135 -21.41 -81.25 25.26
N PRO A 136 -20.29 -80.89 25.92
CA PRO A 136 -18.97 -80.85 25.29
C PRO A 136 -18.53 -82.20 24.70
N VAL A 137 -17.93 -82.15 23.51
CA VAL A 137 -17.33 -83.29 22.79
C VAL A 137 -15.81 -83.21 22.85
N THR A 138 -15.14 -84.34 23.08
CA THR A 138 -13.68 -84.45 22.93
C THR A 138 -13.32 -85.23 21.67
N VAL A 139 -12.38 -84.69 20.90
CA VAL A 139 -11.82 -85.31 19.70
C VAL A 139 -10.38 -85.76 19.99
N ASN A 140 -10.09 -87.03 19.72
CA ASN A 140 -8.78 -87.66 19.96
C ASN A 140 -8.21 -88.22 18.63
N GLY A 141 -6.94 -87.94 18.32
CA GLY A 141 -6.36 -88.35 17.04
C GLY A 141 -7.04 -87.65 15.85
N THR A 142 -7.23 -88.33 14.72
CA THR A 142 -7.64 -87.68 13.46
C THR A 142 -9.16 -87.63 13.27
N TRP A 143 -9.71 -86.44 13.00
CA TRP A 143 -11.08 -86.21 12.58
C TRP A 143 -11.08 -85.63 11.16
N ILE A 144 -11.59 -86.40 10.19
CA ILE A 144 -11.72 -85.98 8.79
C ILE A 144 -13.15 -85.51 8.53
N ILE A 145 -13.31 -84.31 8.00
CA ILE A 145 -14.61 -83.70 7.71
C ILE A 145 -14.77 -83.49 6.19
N ASP A 146 -15.65 -84.28 5.58
CA ASP A 146 -15.91 -84.32 4.13
C ASP A 146 -17.41 -84.10 3.84
N ASN A 147 -17.86 -82.86 4.09
CA ASN A 147 -19.27 -82.45 4.05
C ASN A 147 -19.38 -80.99 3.63
N ARG A 148 -20.21 -80.65 2.64
CA ARG A 148 -20.27 -79.31 2.04
C ARG A 148 -20.83 -78.21 2.95
N VAL A 149 -21.66 -78.56 3.95
CA VAL A 149 -22.10 -77.67 5.03
C VAL A 149 -22.07 -78.43 6.35
N VAL A 150 -21.41 -77.86 7.36
CA VAL A 150 -21.28 -78.46 8.70
C VAL A 150 -21.70 -77.46 9.77
N ASN A 151 -22.84 -77.72 10.40
CA ASN A 151 -23.36 -76.96 11.53
C ASN A 151 -22.81 -77.57 12.84
N MET A 152 -21.93 -76.84 13.52
CA MET A 152 -21.33 -77.20 14.81
C MET A 152 -22.03 -76.46 15.95
N GLY A 153 -23.03 -77.08 16.56
CA GLY A 153 -23.62 -76.63 17.81
C GLY A 153 -22.85 -77.15 19.02
N GLY A 154 -22.61 -76.31 20.03
CA GLY A 154 -21.98 -76.68 21.31
C GLY A 154 -20.44 -76.61 21.35
N HIS A 155 -19.85 -77.20 22.40
CA HIS A 155 -18.40 -77.16 22.64
C HIS A 155 -17.69 -78.40 22.06
N VAL A 156 -16.60 -78.18 21.32
CA VAL A 156 -15.68 -79.21 20.83
C VAL A 156 -14.27 -78.89 21.33
N THR A 157 -13.63 -79.88 21.95
CA THR A 157 -12.25 -79.82 22.44
C THR A 157 -11.40 -80.84 21.70
N CYS A 158 -10.25 -80.39 21.21
CA CYS A 158 -9.25 -81.14 20.45
C CYS A 158 -7.94 -81.05 21.24
N ASN A 159 -7.54 -82.17 21.85
CA ASN A 159 -6.33 -82.27 22.66
C ASN A 159 -5.36 -83.24 21.96
N GLY A 160 -4.25 -82.74 21.43
CA GLY A 160 -3.36 -83.51 20.56
C GLY A 160 -4.04 -84.10 19.32
N CYS A 161 -5.13 -83.50 18.85
CA CYS A 161 -5.96 -84.04 17.78
C CYS A 161 -5.63 -83.40 16.42
N THR A 162 -5.93 -84.10 15.33
CA THR A 162 -5.80 -83.60 13.96
C THR A 162 -7.18 -83.37 13.36
N ILE A 163 -7.47 -82.14 12.91
CA ILE A 163 -8.70 -81.80 12.20
C ILE A 163 -8.34 -81.59 10.72
N GLN A 164 -8.81 -82.49 9.87
CA GLN A 164 -8.57 -82.44 8.42
C GLN A 164 -9.83 -81.99 7.67
N LEU A 165 -9.75 -80.84 6.99
CA LEU A 165 -10.81 -80.32 6.13
C LEU A 165 -10.61 -80.86 4.70
N ALA A 166 -11.63 -81.51 4.14
CA ALA A 166 -11.56 -82.14 2.83
C ALA A 166 -11.63 -81.16 1.63
N THR A 167 -11.79 -81.71 0.42
CA THR A 167 -11.42 -81.07 -0.86
C THR A 167 -12.43 -80.12 -1.48
N GLU A 168 -13.64 -79.99 -0.95
CA GLU A 168 -14.64 -79.03 -1.45
C GLU A 168 -14.72 -77.77 -0.57
N SER A 169 -15.31 -76.69 -1.09
CA SER A 169 -15.47 -75.41 -0.39
C SER A 169 -16.54 -75.48 0.72
N VAL A 170 -16.24 -76.21 1.78
CA VAL A 170 -17.14 -76.44 2.92
C VAL A 170 -17.50 -75.14 3.63
N ARG A 171 -18.81 -74.90 3.84
CA ARG A 171 -19.27 -73.91 4.81
C ARG A 171 -19.42 -74.54 6.18
N TYR A 172 -18.37 -74.45 6.98
CA TYR A 172 -18.49 -74.59 8.43
C TYR A 172 -19.35 -73.45 8.97
N THR A 173 -20.21 -73.75 9.94
CA THR A 173 -21.13 -72.80 10.57
C THR A 173 -21.24 -73.20 12.02
N PHE A 174 -21.10 -72.28 12.96
CA PHE A 174 -21.07 -72.57 14.38
C PHE A 174 -22.31 -71.97 15.03
N SER A 175 -23.02 -72.71 15.89
CA SER A 175 -24.17 -72.12 16.59
C SER A 175 -23.74 -71.04 17.58
N ASN A 176 -24.68 -70.20 18.00
CA ASN A 176 -24.39 -69.27 19.08
C ASN A 176 -23.99 -70.03 20.35
N GLY A 177 -23.03 -69.50 21.11
CA GLY A 177 -22.41 -70.17 22.26
C GLY A 177 -21.45 -71.34 21.94
N SER A 178 -21.34 -71.79 20.68
CA SER A 178 -20.43 -72.90 20.32
C SER A 178 -18.97 -72.55 20.60
N LYS A 179 -18.15 -73.56 20.90
CA LYS A 179 -16.71 -73.40 21.07
C LYS A 179 -15.91 -74.45 20.33
N LEU A 180 -14.76 -74.06 19.81
CA LEU A 180 -13.74 -74.97 19.29
C LEU A 180 -12.43 -74.66 20.00
N ALA A 181 -11.96 -75.55 20.86
CA ALA A 181 -10.68 -75.41 21.56
C ALA A 181 -9.70 -76.45 21.03
N ALA A 182 -8.66 -76.02 20.31
CA ALA A 182 -7.55 -76.86 19.88
C ALA A 182 -6.28 -76.48 20.65
N ASP A 183 -5.69 -77.45 21.35
CA ASP A 183 -4.48 -77.25 22.16
C ASP A 183 -3.20 -77.06 21.32
N SER A 184 -2.07 -76.81 21.99
CA SER A 184 -0.78 -76.56 21.33
C SER A 184 -0.16 -77.78 20.65
N SER A 185 -0.69 -78.98 20.88
CA SER A 185 -0.27 -80.22 20.23
C SER A 185 -1.20 -80.66 19.09
N SER A 186 -2.28 -79.90 18.86
CA SER A 186 -3.27 -80.18 17.83
C SER A 186 -2.87 -79.61 16.47
N ASN A 187 -3.45 -80.13 15.39
CA ASN A 187 -3.15 -79.72 14.02
C ASN A 187 -4.42 -79.55 13.18
N VAL A 188 -4.63 -78.38 12.59
CA VAL A 188 -5.78 -78.09 11.72
C VAL A 188 -5.27 -77.82 10.31
N TYR A 189 -5.58 -78.70 9.35
CA TYR A 189 -5.15 -78.50 7.96
C TYR A 189 -6.22 -78.93 6.95
N GLY A 190 -6.11 -78.49 5.70
CA GLY A 190 -6.98 -78.97 4.63
C GLY A 190 -6.89 -78.16 3.34
N THR A 191 -7.73 -78.52 2.37
CA THR A 191 -7.87 -77.83 1.08
C THR A 191 -9.21 -77.09 0.92
N GLY A 192 -10.14 -77.23 1.87
CA GLY A 192 -11.36 -76.43 1.97
C GLY A 192 -11.19 -75.15 2.79
N SER A 193 -12.08 -74.18 2.58
CA SER A 193 -12.19 -72.96 3.40
C SER A 193 -12.72 -73.25 4.81
N LEU A 194 -12.29 -72.45 5.80
CA LEU A 194 -12.92 -72.40 7.12
C LEU A 194 -13.83 -71.16 7.21
N VAL A 195 -15.04 -71.31 7.76
CA VAL A 195 -16.02 -70.21 7.86
C VAL A 195 -16.58 -70.12 9.29
N PHE A 196 -16.68 -68.90 9.80
CA PHE A 196 -17.25 -68.56 11.11
C PHE A 196 -18.42 -67.59 10.92
N ASP A 197 -19.62 -68.15 10.93
CA ASP A 197 -20.90 -67.45 10.74
C ASP A 197 -21.81 -67.80 11.94
N MET A 198 -21.71 -67.00 13.01
CA MET A 198 -22.34 -67.21 14.32
C MET A 198 -23.34 -66.07 14.59
N GLY A 199 -24.57 -66.25 14.09
CA GLY A 199 -25.52 -65.16 13.88
C GLY A 199 -25.82 -64.27 15.11
N GLY A 200 -25.72 -62.94 14.90
CA GLY A 200 -26.19 -61.91 15.83
C GLY A 200 -25.22 -61.59 16.97
N PHE A 201 -24.34 -60.61 16.78
CA PHE A 201 -23.26 -60.29 17.73
C PHE A 201 -23.57 -59.07 18.62
N ASN A 202 -23.33 -59.21 19.93
CA ASN A 202 -23.05 -58.11 20.85
C ASN A 202 -21.92 -58.57 21.80
N SER A 203 -21.09 -57.65 22.29
CA SER A 203 -19.71 -57.94 22.71
C SER A 203 -19.54 -58.61 24.09
N THR A 204 -20.61 -58.97 24.79
CA THR A 204 -20.57 -59.49 26.17
C THR A 204 -20.98 -60.96 26.30
N SER A 205 -20.02 -61.80 26.69
CA SER A 205 -20.16 -63.15 27.29
C SER A 205 -20.95 -64.27 26.57
N GLY A 206 -21.77 -64.00 25.54
CA GLY A 206 -22.63 -65.02 24.90
C GLY A 206 -22.14 -65.57 23.55
N ALA A 207 -21.26 -64.86 22.86
CA ALA A 207 -20.81 -65.24 21.52
C ALA A 207 -19.99 -66.54 21.50
N GLY A 208 -20.10 -67.30 20.42
CA GLY A 208 -19.24 -68.48 20.19
C GLY A 208 -17.76 -68.11 20.00
N GLN A 209 -16.88 -69.06 20.32
CA GLN A 209 -15.43 -68.83 20.44
C GLN A 209 -14.61 -70.00 19.89
N ALA A 210 -13.88 -69.77 18.80
CA ALA A 210 -12.76 -70.63 18.43
C ALA A 210 -11.47 -70.17 19.13
N THR A 211 -10.67 -71.11 19.60
CA THR A 211 -9.31 -70.89 20.12
C THR A 211 -8.41 -72.01 19.58
N ILE A 212 -7.45 -71.64 18.75
CA ILE A 212 -6.56 -72.54 18.04
C ILE A 212 -5.14 -72.25 18.51
N SER A 213 -4.53 -73.20 19.22
CA SER A 213 -3.22 -73.02 19.88
C SER A 213 -2.10 -73.85 19.21
N GLY A 214 -2.47 -74.87 18.44
CA GLY A 214 -1.57 -75.73 17.69
C GLY A 214 -1.31 -75.21 16.27
N SER A 215 -0.88 -76.09 15.37
CA SER A 215 -0.61 -75.73 13.97
C SER A 215 -1.89 -75.54 13.16
N PHE A 216 -1.86 -74.59 12.22
CA PHE A 216 -3.00 -74.20 11.38
C PHE A 216 -2.54 -73.95 9.94
N ASN A 217 -3.17 -74.61 8.96
CA ASN A 217 -2.84 -74.48 7.54
C ASN A 217 -4.05 -74.80 6.64
N VAL A 218 -4.87 -73.77 6.34
CA VAL A 218 -6.02 -73.88 5.44
C VAL A 218 -5.97 -72.73 4.40
N PRO A 219 -6.46 -72.94 3.16
CA PRO A 219 -6.29 -71.97 2.08
C PRO A 219 -7.05 -70.66 2.29
N SER A 220 -8.16 -70.66 3.03
CA SER A 220 -8.89 -69.43 3.37
C SER A 220 -9.69 -69.52 4.66
N VAL A 221 -9.77 -68.40 5.40
CA VAL A 221 -10.54 -68.25 6.64
C VAL A 221 -11.52 -67.08 6.51
N LYS A 222 -12.82 -67.31 6.74
CA LYS A 222 -13.86 -66.28 6.61
C LYS A 222 -14.53 -66.06 7.97
N ILE A 223 -14.44 -64.85 8.51
CA ILE A 223 -15.00 -64.46 9.81
C ILE A 223 -16.07 -63.38 9.58
N ARG A 224 -17.32 -63.75 9.87
CA ARG A 224 -18.51 -62.90 9.72
C ARG A 224 -19.06 -62.43 11.06
N SER A 225 -18.84 -63.22 12.10
CA SER A 225 -19.27 -62.95 13.47
C SER A 225 -18.56 -63.92 14.43
N GLY A 226 -18.62 -63.63 15.73
CA GLY A 226 -17.97 -64.46 16.76
C GLY A 226 -16.55 -64.02 17.12
N ILE A 227 -15.79 -64.91 17.75
CA ILE A 227 -14.36 -64.68 18.09
C ILE A 227 -13.53 -65.89 17.62
N VAL A 228 -12.45 -65.63 16.90
CA VAL A 228 -11.46 -66.62 16.47
C VAL A 228 -10.10 -66.22 17.05
N SER A 229 -9.68 -66.94 18.10
CA SER A 229 -8.42 -66.69 18.81
C SER A 229 -7.32 -67.62 18.27
N PHE A 230 -6.16 -67.08 17.92
CA PHE A 230 -4.95 -67.86 17.66
C PHE A 230 -3.99 -67.73 18.85
N ALA A 231 -3.78 -68.80 19.59
CA ALA A 231 -3.10 -68.81 20.89
C ALA A 231 -1.78 -69.62 20.89
N SER A 232 -1.16 -69.79 19.72
CA SER A 232 0.10 -70.54 19.61
C SER A 232 1.30 -69.71 20.06
N GLY A 233 2.28 -70.35 20.71
CA GLY A 233 3.59 -69.74 20.93
C GLY A 233 4.41 -69.55 19.63
N ASN A 234 3.98 -70.20 18.55
CA ASN A 234 4.59 -70.14 17.22
C ASN A 234 3.84 -69.16 16.29
N THR A 235 4.46 -68.83 15.16
CA THR A 235 3.81 -68.11 14.05
C THR A 235 2.64 -68.94 13.48
N ILE A 236 1.50 -68.29 13.28
CA ILE A 236 0.37 -68.82 12.51
C ILE A 236 0.34 -68.16 11.13
N ASP A 237 0.39 -68.98 10.07
CA ASP A 237 0.25 -68.53 8.69
C ASP A 237 -1.23 -68.59 8.26
N LEU A 238 -1.76 -67.49 7.74
CA LEU A 238 -3.09 -67.39 7.14
C LEU A 238 -2.95 -67.02 5.66
N ASN A 239 -3.46 -67.87 4.76
CA ASN A 239 -3.28 -67.65 3.33
C ASN A 239 -4.21 -66.53 2.80
N GLU A 240 -5.53 -66.74 2.89
CA GLU A 240 -6.54 -65.73 2.57
C GLU A 240 -7.48 -65.52 3.77
N VAL A 241 -7.83 -64.27 4.07
CA VAL A 241 -8.72 -63.92 5.20
C VAL A 241 -9.84 -62.99 4.73
N GLU A 242 -11.11 -63.35 4.99
CA GLU A 242 -12.27 -62.47 4.82
C GLU A 242 -12.79 -62.06 6.20
N LEU A 243 -12.71 -60.79 6.58
CA LEU A 243 -13.22 -60.28 7.87
C LEU A 243 -14.37 -59.29 7.61
N SER A 244 -15.59 -59.80 7.52
CA SER A 244 -16.81 -58.98 7.36
C SER A 244 -17.52 -58.67 8.68
N GLY A 245 -17.11 -59.32 9.78
CA GLY A 245 -17.58 -59.02 11.13
C GLY A 245 -16.97 -59.96 12.17
N GLY A 246 -17.36 -59.82 13.44
CA GLY A 246 -16.75 -60.59 14.53
C GLY A 246 -15.32 -60.16 14.85
N VAL A 247 -14.54 -61.07 15.43
CA VAL A 247 -13.20 -60.78 15.95
C VAL A 247 -12.18 -61.82 15.50
N LEU A 248 -11.12 -61.36 14.83
CA LEU A 248 -9.83 -62.07 14.72
C LEU A 248 -8.95 -61.65 15.90
N GLU A 249 -8.53 -62.60 16.73
CA GLU A 249 -7.77 -62.31 17.95
C GLU A 249 -6.42 -63.05 17.93
N ASN A 250 -5.33 -62.31 18.03
CA ASN A 250 -4.03 -62.89 18.39
C ASN A 250 -3.95 -63.02 19.92
N LYS A 251 -3.66 -64.22 20.41
CA LYS A 251 -3.25 -64.52 21.79
C LYS A 251 -1.84 -65.08 21.85
N GLY A 252 -1.28 -65.46 20.70
CA GLY A 252 0.10 -65.88 20.51
C GLY A 252 1.03 -64.72 20.14
N THR A 253 2.19 -65.05 19.58
CA THR A 253 3.23 -64.07 19.22
C THR A 253 2.95 -63.40 17.87
N LEU A 254 2.60 -64.17 16.84
CA LEU A 254 2.57 -63.68 15.46
C LEU A 254 1.51 -64.39 14.61
N ILE A 255 0.65 -63.60 13.96
CA ILE A 255 -0.13 -64.03 12.79
C ILE A 255 0.55 -63.43 11.56
N ARG A 256 0.80 -64.24 10.52
CA ARG A 256 1.37 -63.81 9.24
C ARG A 256 0.37 -64.06 8.11
N LEU A 257 0.12 -63.05 7.28
CA LEU A 257 -0.62 -63.18 6.03
C LEU A 257 0.31 -63.65 4.91
N ILE A 258 -0.19 -64.51 4.02
CA ILE A 258 0.59 -65.03 2.87
C ILE A 258 0.13 -64.43 1.54
N ASN A 259 -1.19 -64.30 1.30
CA ASN A 259 -1.75 -63.79 0.04
C ASN A 259 -2.56 -62.49 0.24
N VAL A 260 -3.73 -62.57 0.89
CA VAL A 260 -4.64 -61.42 1.03
C VAL A 260 -5.48 -61.46 2.31
N MET A 261 -5.78 -60.29 2.88
CA MET A 261 -6.84 -60.11 3.87
C MET A 261 -7.81 -59.02 3.43
N ASP A 262 -9.07 -59.40 3.19
CA ASP A 262 -10.18 -58.51 2.87
C ASP A 262 -11.02 -58.25 4.13
N ALA A 263 -10.77 -57.13 4.81
CA ALA A 263 -11.58 -56.67 5.93
C ALA A 263 -12.63 -55.65 5.47
N SER A 264 -13.91 -55.97 5.66
CA SER A 264 -15.07 -55.08 5.42
C SER A 264 -15.82 -54.70 6.70
N GLY A 265 -15.43 -55.29 7.83
CA GLY A 265 -15.97 -54.98 9.14
C GLY A 265 -15.15 -55.62 10.27
N GLY A 266 -15.76 -55.74 11.45
CA GLY A 266 -15.22 -56.53 12.56
C GLY A 266 -14.02 -55.92 13.28
N THR A 267 -13.28 -56.77 13.99
CA THR A 267 -12.17 -56.37 14.85
C THR A 267 -10.99 -57.32 14.68
N VAL A 268 -9.78 -56.79 14.47
CA VAL A 268 -8.52 -57.48 14.72
C VAL A 268 -8.03 -57.04 16.11
N ARG A 269 -7.69 -57.97 17.02
CA ARG A 269 -7.18 -57.58 18.34
C ARG A 269 -6.05 -58.45 18.87
N GLY A 270 -5.32 -57.89 19.84
CA GLY A 270 -4.36 -58.59 20.69
C GLY A 270 -4.66 -58.37 22.17
N ASN A 271 -3.85 -59.00 23.03
CA ASN A 271 -3.72 -58.70 24.45
C ASN A 271 -2.81 -57.47 24.67
N SER A 272 -1.70 -57.40 23.91
CA SER A 272 -0.66 -56.38 23.99
C SER A 272 -0.02 -56.14 22.62
N LYS A 273 0.17 -54.87 22.24
CA LYS A 273 0.83 -54.50 20.98
C LYS A 273 2.35 -54.77 20.97
N ASP A 274 2.96 -54.89 22.14
CA ASP A 274 4.42 -55.03 22.29
C ASP A 274 4.88 -56.49 22.18
N GLU A 275 3.96 -57.43 22.43
CA GLU A 275 4.20 -58.89 22.37
C GLU A 275 3.61 -59.55 21.12
N GLN A 276 2.63 -58.90 20.45
CA GLN A 276 1.75 -59.56 19.48
C GLN A 276 1.56 -58.75 18.20
N ALA A 277 1.84 -59.40 17.07
CA ALA A 277 1.74 -58.75 15.76
C ALA A 277 0.84 -59.49 14.75
N LEU A 278 0.30 -58.70 13.82
CA LEU A 278 -0.21 -59.14 12.51
C LEU A 278 0.80 -58.69 11.46
N ALA A 279 1.61 -59.61 10.93
CA ALA A 279 2.51 -59.36 9.83
C ALA A 279 1.79 -59.54 8.49
N VAL A 280 1.64 -58.45 7.74
CA VAL A 280 1.20 -58.48 6.34
C VAL A 280 2.31 -59.07 5.46
N GLY A 281 3.59 -58.81 5.79
CA GLY A 281 4.71 -59.25 4.95
C GLY A 281 4.57 -58.71 3.53
N SER A 282 4.63 -59.62 2.54
CA SER A 282 4.39 -59.36 1.11
C SER A 282 2.92 -59.52 0.66
N ALA A 283 1.99 -59.80 1.57
CA ALA A 283 0.58 -59.94 1.26
C ALA A 283 -0.09 -58.57 1.00
N THR A 284 -1.37 -58.60 0.62
CA THR A 284 -2.22 -57.39 0.53
C THR A 284 -3.24 -57.35 1.67
N LEU A 285 -3.35 -56.22 2.37
CA LEU A 285 -4.41 -55.95 3.35
C LEU A 285 -5.40 -54.92 2.79
N ASN A 286 -6.55 -55.39 2.33
CA ASN A 286 -7.64 -54.54 1.85
C ASN A 286 -8.59 -54.23 3.02
N LEU A 287 -8.83 -52.94 3.29
CA LEU A 287 -9.70 -52.43 4.33
C LEU A 287 -10.87 -51.67 3.70
N SER A 288 -12.09 -51.93 4.17
CA SER A 288 -13.33 -51.30 3.72
C SER A 288 -14.34 -51.22 4.86
N GLY A 289 -15.35 -50.35 4.75
CA GLY A 289 -16.37 -50.22 5.79
C GLY A 289 -15.80 -49.71 7.13
N GLY A 290 -16.12 -50.41 8.22
CA GLY A 290 -15.68 -50.05 9.58
C GLY A 290 -14.91 -51.18 10.26
N VAL A 291 -13.58 -51.10 10.26
CA VAL A 291 -12.69 -52.13 10.80
C VAL A 291 -12.01 -51.61 12.06
N THR A 292 -11.99 -52.40 13.14
CA THR A 292 -11.32 -52.04 14.40
C THR A 292 -10.00 -52.79 14.55
N PHE A 293 -8.94 -52.12 14.99
CA PHE A 293 -7.69 -52.72 15.47
C PHE A 293 -7.52 -52.37 16.94
N SER A 294 -7.39 -53.38 17.82
CA SER A 294 -7.29 -53.18 19.28
C SER A 294 -6.06 -53.88 19.86
N LYS A 295 -5.17 -53.13 20.53
CA LYS A 295 -4.01 -53.66 21.28
C LYS A 295 -3.15 -54.67 20.52
N ILE A 296 -2.92 -54.40 19.24
CA ILE A 296 -2.12 -55.23 18.33
C ILE A 296 -1.20 -54.32 17.51
N LYS A 297 -0.03 -54.85 17.15
CA LYS A 297 0.87 -54.21 16.18
C LYS A 297 0.70 -54.81 14.78
N VAL A 298 0.37 -54.00 13.79
CA VAL A 298 0.33 -54.40 12.38
C VAL A 298 1.69 -54.06 11.76
N THR A 299 2.42 -55.06 11.30
CA THR A 299 3.71 -54.88 10.61
C THR A 299 3.56 -55.20 9.12
N CYS A 300 4.17 -54.42 8.25
CA CYS A 300 4.09 -54.64 6.80
C CYS A 300 5.44 -54.36 6.15
N VAL A 301 5.96 -55.30 5.35
CA VAL A 301 7.32 -55.24 4.78
C VAL A 301 7.29 -55.78 3.36
N GLY A 302 7.27 -54.88 2.37
CA GLY A 302 7.23 -55.21 0.94
C GLY A 302 5.85 -55.55 0.33
N GLY A 303 4.80 -55.68 1.15
CA GLY A 303 3.40 -55.84 0.70
C GLY A 303 2.68 -54.52 0.41
N GLU A 304 1.35 -54.53 0.53
CA GLU A 304 0.51 -53.35 0.34
C GLU A 304 -0.69 -53.30 1.30
N ILE A 305 -1.07 -52.10 1.77
CA ILE A 305 -2.30 -51.86 2.52
C ILE A 305 -3.20 -50.90 1.75
N ASN A 306 -4.42 -51.33 1.41
CA ASN A 306 -5.37 -50.59 0.58
C ASN A 306 -6.63 -50.22 1.39
N LEU A 307 -6.89 -48.93 1.62
CA LEU A 307 -8.14 -48.46 2.22
C LEU A 307 -9.10 -48.03 1.10
N ALA A 308 -10.28 -48.66 1.03
CA ALA A 308 -11.35 -48.32 0.09
C ALA A 308 -12.03 -46.97 0.43
N GLN A 309 -12.90 -46.48 -0.45
CA GLN A 309 -13.68 -45.26 -0.19
C GLN A 309 -14.65 -45.44 0.99
N ASN A 310 -14.76 -44.40 1.82
CA ASN A 310 -15.53 -44.33 3.05
C ASN A 310 -15.09 -45.32 4.16
N THR A 311 -13.84 -45.79 4.11
CA THR A 311 -13.29 -46.68 5.15
C THR A 311 -12.98 -45.92 6.44
N THR A 312 -13.44 -46.46 7.57
CA THR A 312 -13.01 -46.03 8.92
C THR A 312 -12.21 -47.15 9.58
N VAL A 313 -10.97 -46.84 9.96
CA VAL A 313 -10.10 -47.72 10.73
C VAL A 313 -10.02 -47.19 12.16
N LEU A 314 -10.74 -47.85 13.08
CA LEU A 314 -10.76 -47.50 14.50
C LEU A 314 -9.60 -48.17 15.23
N MET A 315 -8.77 -47.40 15.93
CA MET A 315 -7.56 -47.88 16.59
C MET A 315 -7.69 -47.73 18.11
N ASP A 316 -7.83 -48.83 18.85
CA ASP A 316 -7.82 -48.88 20.32
C ASP A 316 -6.43 -49.32 20.79
N ALA A 317 -5.54 -48.36 21.09
CA ALA A 317 -4.14 -48.61 21.47
C ALA A 317 -3.37 -49.56 20.51
N ALA A 318 -3.76 -49.57 19.22
CA ALA A 318 -3.10 -50.35 18.16
C ALA A 318 -1.98 -49.54 17.48
N GLU A 319 -1.00 -50.23 16.92
CA GLU A 319 0.15 -49.64 16.25
C GLU A 319 0.27 -50.19 14.81
N PHE A 320 0.51 -49.32 13.83
CA PHE A 320 0.83 -49.70 12.45
C PHE A 320 2.28 -49.29 12.18
N ASP A 321 3.13 -50.25 11.82
CA ASP A 321 4.57 -50.09 11.61
C ASP A 321 4.94 -50.58 10.21
N LEU A 322 5.15 -49.62 9.30
CA LEU A 322 5.00 -49.82 7.87
C LEU A 322 6.29 -49.58 7.09
N ILE A 323 6.81 -50.66 6.48
CA ILE A 323 7.86 -50.66 5.47
C ILE A 323 7.28 -51.23 4.16
N CYS A 324 6.05 -50.82 3.85
CA CYS A 324 5.28 -51.22 2.68
C CYS A 324 4.32 -50.09 2.28
N ASN A 325 3.86 -50.08 1.02
CA ASN A 325 3.05 -48.98 0.52
C ASN A 325 1.62 -49.02 1.11
N MET A 326 1.08 -47.85 1.44
CA MET A 326 -0.30 -47.71 1.90
C MET A 326 -1.07 -46.77 0.98
N LYS A 327 -2.12 -47.27 0.32
CA LYS A 327 -3.03 -46.45 -0.50
C LYS A 327 -4.26 -46.05 0.30
N LEU A 328 -4.44 -44.75 0.47
CA LEU A 328 -5.58 -44.12 1.10
C LEU A 328 -6.55 -43.62 0.02
N ASN A 329 -7.82 -44.04 0.09
CA ASN A 329 -8.93 -43.33 -0.54
C ASN A 329 -9.62 -42.44 0.51
N ASP A 330 -10.78 -41.86 0.20
CA ASP A 330 -11.56 -41.05 1.14
C ASP A 330 -11.98 -41.90 2.38
N GLY A 331 -11.84 -41.38 3.61
CA GLY A 331 -12.01 -42.20 4.83
C GLY A 331 -11.43 -41.57 6.11
N SER A 332 -11.14 -42.38 7.14
CA SER A 332 -10.38 -41.94 8.33
C SER A 332 -9.70 -43.03 9.17
N PHE A 333 -8.56 -42.70 9.79
CA PHE A 333 -8.11 -43.32 11.05
C PHE A 333 -8.78 -42.62 12.24
N ASP A 334 -9.19 -43.38 13.26
CA ASP A 334 -9.87 -42.89 14.46
C ASP A 334 -9.34 -43.56 15.74
N GLY A 335 -9.59 -42.98 16.92
CA GLY A 335 -9.21 -43.54 18.22
C GLY A 335 -7.85 -43.09 18.77
N THR A 336 -7.14 -44.01 19.45
CA THR A 336 -5.94 -43.78 20.27
C THR A 336 -4.68 -44.48 19.75
N GLY A 337 -4.68 -44.81 18.45
CA GLY A 337 -3.60 -45.56 17.81
C GLY A 337 -2.35 -44.77 17.47
N PHE A 338 -1.37 -45.48 16.91
CA PHE A 338 -0.15 -44.91 16.33
C PHE A 338 0.07 -45.49 14.93
N VAL A 339 0.32 -44.62 13.95
CA VAL A 339 0.74 -45.00 12.59
C VAL A 339 2.15 -44.45 12.35
N GLN A 340 3.10 -45.32 12.05
CA GLN A 340 4.45 -44.97 11.61
C GLN A 340 4.79 -45.64 10.27
N SER A 341 5.39 -44.90 9.34
CA SER A 341 5.78 -45.44 8.03
C SER A 341 7.15 -44.98 7.56
N ALA A 342 7.98 -45.95 7.19
CA ALA A 342 9.22 -45.78 6.43
C ALA A 342 9.00 -45.89 4.90
N ALA A 343 7.82 -46.34 4.45
CA ALA A 343 7.42 -46.43 3.04
C ALA A 343 6.37 -45.38 2.66
N VAL A 344 5.98 -45.35 1.38
CA VAL A 344 5.07 -44.32 0.84
C VAL A 344 3.65 -44.52 1.36
N ILE A 345 3.12 -43.50 2.03
CA ILE A 345 1.68 -43.36 2.29
C ILE A 345 1.09 -42.47 1.19
N GLN A 346 0.16 -42.98 0.39
CA GLN A 346 -0.36 -42.29 -0.79
C GLN A 346 -1.87 -42.07 -0.71
N LYS A 347 -2.33 -40.81 -0.61
CA LYS A 347 -3.74 -40.43 -0.84
C LYS A 347 -3.99 -40.40 -2.35
N ALA A 348 -4.23 -41.60 -2.88
CA ALA A 348 -4.22 -41.89 -4.31
C ALA A 348 -5.54 -41.53 -5.02
N GLY A 349 -6.68 -41.85 -4.41
CA GLY A 349 -7.99 -41.80 -5.07
C GLY A 349 -9.06 -41.05 -4.31
N GLY A 350 -10.09 -40.61 -5.05
CA GLY A 350 -11.21 -39.82 -4.56
C GLY A 350 -10.91 -38.32 -4.48
N LYS A 351 -11.91 -37.49 -4.83
CA LYS A 351 -11.83 -36.02 -4.62
C LYS A 351 -12.19 -35.60 -3.18
N GLY A 352 -12.60 -36.54 -2.32
CA GLY A 352 -12.90 -36.28 -0.92
C GLY A 352 -11.65 -36.26 -0.05
N SER A 353 -11.90 -36.37 1.27
CA SER A 353 -10.87 -36.29 2.30
C SER A 353 -10.60 -37.64 2.94
N PHE A 354 -9.32 -37.97 3.14
CA PHE A 354 -8.91 -38.91 4.18
C PHE A 354 -8.51 -38.14 5.45
N ARG A 355 -8.95 -38.60 6.62
CA ARG A 355 -8.69 -37.95 7.92
C ARG A 355 -7.86 -38.81 8.86
N VAL A 356 -6.74 -38.29 9.35
CA VAL A 356 -6.11 -38.78 10.59
C VAL A 356 -6.75 -38.00 11.74
N ARG A 357 -7.67 -38.62 12.49
CA ARG A 357 -8.44 -37.92 13.53
C ARG A 357 -7.63 -37.64 14.80
N GLN A 358 -8.09 -36.67 15.57
CA GLN A 358 -7.52 -36.33 16.88
C GLN A 358 -7.44 -37.58 17.78
N GLY A 359 -6.24 -37.87 18.28
CA GLY A 359 -5.95 -39.06 19.11
C GLY A 359 -5.05 -40.09 18.43
N VAL A 360 -5.08 -40.21 17.09
CA VAL A 360 -4.22 -41.12 16.34
C VAL A 360 -2.89 -40.43 16.00
N LYS A 361 -1.80 -40.82 16.67
CA LYS A 361 -0.46 -40.28 16.37
C LYS A 361 -0.02 -40.72 14.96
N TYR A 362 0.60 -39.83 14.20
CA TYR A 362 1.06 -40.09 12.83
C TYR A 362 2.53 -39.66 12.65
N GLU A 363 3.40 -40.55 12.21
CA GLU A 363 4.81 -40.26 11.91
C GLU A 363 5.24 -40.84 10.56
N SER A 364 5.88 -40.02 9.74
CA SER A 364 6.55 -40.45 8.50
C SER A 364 8.07 -40.43 8.70
N ARG A 365 8.76 -41.53 8.38
CA ARG A 365 10.16 -41.83 8.75
C ARG A 365 11.01 -42.36 7.59
N GLY A 366 10.58 -42.20 6.34
CA GLY A 366 11.28 -42.73 5.18
C GLY A 366 10.84 -42.11 3.85
N LEU A 367 10.23 -42.89 2.96
CA LEU A 367 9.99 -42.45 1.57
C LEU A 367 9.01 -41.27 1.40
N GLY A 368 8.14 -41.01 2.40
CA GLY A 368 7.29 -39.81 2.44
C GLY A 368 5.78 -40.07 2.40
N THR A 369 5.02 -38.98 2.32
CA THR A 369 3.56 -38.96 2.17
C THR A 369 3.18 -38.25 0.87
N ASP A 370 2.56 -38.98 -0.05
CA ASP A 370 2.11 -38.51 -1.37
C ASP A 370 0.61 -38.16 -1.34
N VAL A 371 0.27 -36.88 -1.39
CA VAL A 371 -1.11 -36.40 -1.50
C VAL A 371 -1.46 -36.18 -2.98
N VAL A 372 -1.85 -37.26 -3.66
CA VAL A 372 -2.02 -37.27 -5.13
C VAL A 372 -3.38 -36.71 -5.57
N SER A 373 -4.46 -36.97 -4.83
CA SER A 373 -5.79 -36.41 -5.19
C SER A 373 -6.73 -36.19 -4.00
N GLY A 374 -7.55 -35.14 -4.08
CA GLY A 374 -8.44 -34.73 -2.99
C GLY A 374 -7.65 -34.18 -1.80
N THR A 375 -8.12 -34.46 -0.57
CA THR A 375 -7.52 -33.93 0.66
C THR A 375 -6.93 -35.04 1.53
N LEU A 376 -5.72 -34.85 2.03
CA LEU A 376 -5.24 -35.51 3.25
C LEU A 376 -5.36 -34.52 4.41
N GLN A 377 -6.18 -34.84 5.40
CA GLN A 377 -6.45 -33.99 6.56
C GLN A 377 -5.85 -34.61 7.83
N ILE A 378 -5.01 -33.86 8.56
CA ILE A 378 -4.37 -34.31 9.79
C ILE A 378 -4.90 -33.47 10.98
N GLU A 379 -5.73 -34.12 11.80
CA GLU A 379 -6.35 -33.57 13.03
C GLU A 379 -5.59 -33.99 14.30
N SER A 380 -4.46 -34.70 14.17
CA SER A 380 -3.67 -35.23 15.29
C SER A 380 -2.33 -34.51 15.50
N SER A 381 -1.51 -35.02 16.42
CA SER A 381 -0.12 -34.61 16.63
C SER A 381 0.87 -35.65 16.09
N GLY A 382 2.08 -35.20 15.72
CA GLY A 382 3.13 -36.11 15.28
C GLY A 382 4.37 -35.43 14.72
N THR A 383 5.47 -36.17 14.69
CA THR A 383 6.76 -35.71 14.17
C THR A 383 7.03 -36.37 12.81
N GLN A 384 7.36 -35.55 11.81
CA GLN A 384 7.54 -35.97 10.43
C GLN A 384 9.01 -35.79 10.07
N TYR A 385 9.65 -36.86 9.60
CA TYR A 385 11.08 -36.94 9.27
C TYR A 385 11.28 -37.19 7.77
N SER A 386 10.28 -36.86 6.95
CA SER A 386 10.28 -37.15 5.51
C SER A 386 9.38 -36.20 4.73
N VAL A 387 9.40 -36.34 3.40
CA VAL A 387 8.75 -35.45 2.43
C VAL A 387 7.22 -35.58 2.44
N PHE A 388 6.53 -34.44 2.37
CA PHE A 388 5.14 -34.36 1.88
C PHE A 388 5.14 -33.85 0.43
N ASN A 389 4.75 -34.72 -0.50
CA ASN A 389 4.52 -34.35 -1.90
C ASN A 389 3.03 -34.02 -2.10
N ILE A 390 2.69 -32.78 -2.44
CA ILE A 390 1.30 -32.37 -2.73
C ILE A 390 1.11 -32.26 -4.25
N GLY A 391 0.33 -33.17 -4.82
CA GLY A 391 0.00 -33.20 -6.25
C GLY A 391 -0.84 -32.00 -6.69
N ASP A 392 -0.79 -31.66 -7.98
CA ASP A 392 -1.59 -30.56 -8.52
C ASP A 392 -3.10 -30.81 -8.30
N GLY A 393 -3.82 -29.77 -7.88
CA GLY A 393 -5.22 -29.84 -7.47
C GLY A 393 -5.52 -30.64 -6.20
N ALA A 394 -4.51 -31.18 -5.49
CA ALA A 394 -4.67 -31.85 -4.19
C ALA A 394 -4.41 -30.89 -3.01
N THR A 395 -4.73 -31.33 -1.78
CA THR A 395 -4.57 -30.52 -0.56
C THR A 395 -4.06 -31.33 0.63
N LEU A 396 -2.98 -30.85 1.28
CA LEU A 396 -2.61 -31.25 2.63
C LEU A 396 -3.22 -30.26 3.63
N GLU A 397 -4.17 -30.71 4.44
CA GLU A 397 -4.84 -29.87 5.43
C GLU A 397 -4.43 -30.22 6.87
N LEU A 398 -3.84 -29.26 7.57
CA LEU A 398 -3.38 -29.38 8.94
C LEU A 398 -4.40 -28.67 9.86
N LYS A 399 -5.01 -29.46 10.75
CA LYS A 399 -6.16 -29.10 11.60
C LYS A 399 -5.90 -29.30 13.09
N GLY A 400 -4.91 -30.12 13.43
CA GLY A 400 -4.83 -30.84 14.70
C GLY A 400 -4.21 -30.11 15.89
N ALA A 401 -3.29 -30.80 16.55
CA ALA A 401 -2.53 -30.28 17.68
C ALA A 401 -1.16 -29.75 17.20
N GLU A 402 -0.05 -30.21 17.77
CA GLU A 402 1.29 -29.84 17.29
C GLU A 402 1.83 -30.90 16.30
N ILE A 403 2.23 -30.44 15.12
CA ILE A 403 2.89 -31.22 14.08
C ILE A 403 4.25 -30.58 13.79
N THR A 404 5.32 -31.35 13.91
CA THR A 404 6.69 -30.87 13.65
C THR A 404 7.29 -31.62 12.48
N LEU A 405 7.70 -30.90 11.44
CA LEU A 405 8.52 -31.42 10.34
C LEU A 405 9.98 -31.14 10.69
N THR A 406 10.81 -32.17 10.88
CA THR A 406 12.22 -32.03 11.28
C THR A 406 13.09 -31.50 10.14
N SER A 407 14.38 -31.22 10.43
CA SER A 407 15.42 -30.87 9.46
C SER A 407 15.46 -31.75 8.20
N ASP A 408 15.10 -33.03 8.35
CA ASP A 408 15.19 -34.05 7.30
C ASP A 408 13.92 -34.11 6.43
N ALA A 409 12.87 -33.39 6.81
CA ALA A 409 11.59 -33.34 6.12
C ALA A 409 11.49 -32.20 5.09
N SER A 410 10.49 -32.26 4.22
CA SER A 410 10.11 -31.13 3.37
C SER A 410 8.60 -31.09 3.10
N VAL A 411 8.11 -29.91 2.70
CA VAL A 411 6.79 -29.77 2.03
C VAL A 411 7.05 -29.28 0.62
N GLN A 412 6.55 -30.01 -0.38
CA GLN A 412 6.85 -29.73 -1.78
C GLN A 412 5.73 -30.15 -2.74
N GLY A 413 5.80 -29.66 -3.99
CA GLY A 413 4.83 -29.97 -5.04
C GLY A 413 3.97 -28.76 -5.44
N PHE A 414 2.88 -29.02 -6.17
CA PHE A 414 2.06 -28.01 -6.84
C PHE A 414 0.66 -27.83 -6.21
N GLY A 415 0.24 -28.75 -5.33
CA GLY A 415 -1.02 -28.65 -4.60
C GLY A 415 -0.99 -27.66 -3.43
N THR A 416 -2.07 -27.60 -2.67
CA THR A 416 -2.27 -26.63 -1.59
C THR A 416 -1.82 -27.17 -0.23
N LEU A 417 -1.01 -26.42 0.51
CA LEU A 417 -0.87 -26.59 1.96
C LEU A 417 -1.88 -25.67 2.67
N LYS A 418 -2.68 -26.25 3.58
CA LYS A 418 -3.77 -25.54 4.25
C LYS A 418 -3.72 -25.74 5.77
N VAL A 419 -3.34 -24.72 6.51
CA VAL A 419 -3.34 -24.71 7.99
C VAL A 419 -4.62 -24.03 8.48
N THR A 420 -5.38 -24.71 9.33
CA THR A 420 -6.69 -24.24 9.84
C THR A 420 -6.81 -24.36 11.36
N GLY A 421 -5.88 -25.02 12.02
CA GLY A 421 -5.85 -25.25 13.46
C GLY A 421 -4.50 -25.84 13.90
N GLY A 422 -4.28 -25.88 15.21
CA GLY A 422 -3.05 -26.41 15.80
C GLY A 422 -1.83 -25.51 15.63
N LYS A 423 -0.65 -26.12 15.75
CA LYS A 423 0.65 -25.51 15.43
C LYS A 423 1.41 -26.46 14.50
N THR A 424 1.73 -26.00 13.30
CA THR A 424 2.62 -26.69 12.38
C THR A 424 3.98 -26.02 12.44
N ARG A 425 5.03 -26.72 12.86
CA ARG A 425 6.41 -26.22 12.84
C ARG A 425 7.20 -26.89 11.72
N VAL A 426 7.93 -26.10 10.94
CA VAL A 426 8.81 -26.58 9.85
C VAL A 426 10.25 -26.23 10.17
N GLU A 427 11.06 -27.27 10.39
CA GLU A 427 12.50 -27.21 10.63
C GLU A 427 13.32 -27.75 9.45
N GLY A 428 12.65 -28.37 8.49
CA GLY A 428 13.22 -28.86 7.23
C GLY A 428 13.07 -27.84 6.08
N LYS A 429 12.76 -28.32 4.87
CA LYS A 429 12.71 -27.46 3.67
C LYS A 429 11.29 -27.12 3.22
N TYR A 430 11.08 -25.85 2.86
CA TYR A 430 9.81 -25.38 2.28
C TYR A 430 9.98 -25.15 0.77
N LEU A 431 9.48 -26.08 -0.03
CA LEU A 431 9.68 -26.17 -1.49
C LEU A 431 8.34 -26.29 -2.24
N LEU A 432 7.28 -25.66 -1.70
CA LEU A 432 5.93 -25.72 -2.26
C LEU A 432 5.74 -24.66 -3.36
N GLU A 433 5.53 -25.12 -4.59
CA GLU A 433 5.22 -24.29 -5.76
C GLU A 433 3.72 -23.92 -5.84
N GLY A 434 2.88 -24.66 -5.11
CA GLY A 434 1.44 -24.42 -4.99
C GLY A 434 1.04 -23.41 -3.90
N PRO A 435 -0.28 -23.23 -3.66
CA PRO A 435 -0.78 -22.26 -2.69
C PRO A 435 -0.53 -22.66 -1.23
N THR A 436 -0.28 -21.66 -0.39
CA THR A 436 -0.21 -21.79 1.07
C THR A 436 -1.35 -21.00 1.70
N GLU A 437 -2.20 -21.66 2.50
CA GLU A 437 -3.32 -21.04 3.19
C GLU A 437 -3.17 -21.18 4.71
N VAL A 438 -3.14 -20.05 5.43
CA VAL A 438 -3.07 -19.97 6.89
C VAL A 438 -4.38 -19.34 7.41
N LEU A 439 -5.40 -20.18 7.54
CA LEU A 439 -6.79 -19.80 7.88
C LEU A 439 -7.12 -19.95 9.37
N GLY A 440 -6.18 -20.46 10.16
CA GLY A 440 -6.31 -20.70 11.60
C GLY A 440 -5.11 -21.48 12.14
N GLY A 441 -4.94 -21.51 13.45
CA GLY A 441 -3.75 -22.09 14.08
C GLY A 441 -2.47 -21.27 13.80
N VAL A 442 -1.32 -21.92 13.92
CA VAL A 442 0.01 -21.32 13.68
C VAL A 442 0.76 -22.13 12.62
N LEU A 443 1.29 -21.46 11.60
CA LEU A 443 2.37 -21.99 10.76
C LEU A 443 3.68 -21.33 11.20
N ASP A 444 4.60 -22.14 11.71
CA ASP A 444 5.86 -21.72 12.33
C ASP A 444 7.04 -22.20 11.49
N LEU A 445 7.59 -21.31 10.68
CA LEU A 445 8.75 -21.57 9.81
C LEU A 445 10.07 -21.17 10.48
N SER A 446 10.11 -20.96 11.81
CA SER A 446 11.31 -20.44 12.51
C SER A 446 12.44 -21.47 12.74
N GLY A 447 12.42 -22.58 11.99
CA GLY A 447 13.55 -23.50 11.87
C GLY A 447 13.86 -23.90 10.43
N THR A 448 13.13 -23.36 9.44
CA THR A 448 13.23 -23.81 8.05
C THR A 448 14.63 -23.52 7.48
N GLU A 449 15.15 -24.43 6.63
CA GLU A 449 16.49 -24.27 6.04
C GLU A 449 16.51 -23.15 4.97
N GLY A 450 16.66 -21.90 5.42
CA GLY A 450 16.86 -20.71 4.61
C GLY A 450 15.58 -20.00 4.15
N ALA A 451 15.79 -18.97 3.31
CA ALA A 451 14.75 -18.05 2.87
C ALA A 451 13.58 -18.76 2.16
N THR A 452 12.38 -18.67 2.74
CA THR A 452 11.19 -19.36 2.23
C THR A 452 10.49 -18.51 1.18
N THR A 453 10.29 -19.07 -0.01
CA THR A 453 9.51 -18.43 -1.09
C THR A 453 8.16 -19.11 -1.25
N PHE A 454 7.09 -18.31 -1.25
CA PHE A 454 5.76 -18.70 -1.65
C PHE A 454 5.45 -18.13 -3.02
N LYS A 455 4.79 -18.89 -3.90
CA LYS A 455 4.10 -18.30 -5.06
C LYS A 455 2.83 -17.60 -4.63
N LYS A 456 1.97 -18.31 -3.89
CA LYS A 456 0.66 -17.82 -3.42
C LYS A 456 0.52 -18.04 -1.93
N LEU A 457 0.23 -16.97 -1.19
CA LEU A 457 0.10 -16.99 0.28
C LEU A 457 -1.21 -16.32 0.71
N THR A 458 -2.10 -17.08 1.33
CA THR A 458 -3.29 -16.55 2.00
C THR A 458 -3.12 -16.61 3.51
N ILE A 459 -3.34 -15.50 4.21
CA ILE A 459 -3.46 -15.43 5.67
C ILE A 459 -4.83 -14.83 5.99
N ASN A 460 -5.66 -15.61 6.69
CA ASN A 460 -7.04 -15.24 7.05
C ASN A 460 -7.44 -15.89 8.39
N GLY A 461 -6.88 -15.37 9.49
CA GLY A 461 -7.26 -15.73 10.86
C GLY A 461 -6.26 -16.60 11.62
N GLY A 462 -5.29 -17.21 10.94
CA GLY A 462 -4.15 -17.88 11.61
C GLY A 462 -2.96 -16.95 11.85
N GLU A 463 -1.90 -17.50 12.45
CA GLU A 463 -0.60 -16.85 12.63
C GLU A 463 0.47 -17.48 11.72
N LEU A 464 1.24 -16.66 11.00
CA LEU A 464 2.46 -17.05 10.30
C LEU A 464 3.68 -16.50 11.05
N ARG A 465 4.60 -17.39 11.42
CA ARG A 465 5.93 -17.09 11.97
C ARG A 465 7.03 -17.63 11.05
N GLY A 466 8.22 -17.07 11.20
CA GLY A 466 9.43 -17.49 10.50
C GLY A 466 10.60 -16.64 10.94
N SER A 467 11.78 -17.24 11.12
CA SER A 467 13.03 -16.57 11.52
C SER A 467 13.71 -15.86 10.35
N ASP A 468 13.57 -16.45 9.17
CA ASP A 468 14.28 -16.10 7.96
C ASP A 468 13.45 -15.17 7.07
N ASP A 469 14.06 -14.64 6.01
CA ASP A 469 13.34 -13.82 5.03
C ASP A 469 12.30 -14.66 4.28
N LEU A 470 11.06 -14.18 4.34
CA LEU A 470 9.91 -14.74 3.63
C LEU A 470 9.70 -13.94 2.32
N LYS A 471 9.36 -14.61 1.23
CA LYS A 471 9.12 -13.96 -0.07
C LYS A 471 7.81 -14.43 -0.71
N VAL A 472 7.06 -13.52 -1.33
CA VAL A 472 5.90 -13.85 -2.18
C VAL A 472 6.14 -13.36 -3.61
N THR A 473 5.98 -14.23 -4.61
CA THR A 473 6.33 -13.95 -6.02
C THR A 473 5.15 -13.77 -6.98
N GLU A 474 3.95 -14.28 -6.67
CA GLU A 474 2.74 -14.10 -7.50
C GLU A 474 1.63 -13.33 -6.76
N GLU A 475 1.10 -13.86 -5.65
CA GLU A 475 -0.05 -13.25 -4.96
C GLU A 475 -0.03 -13.49 -3.43
N MET A 476 -0.34 -12.43 -2.66
CA MET A 476 -0.66 -12.53 -1.24
C MET A 476 -2.09 -12.03 -0.97
N ILE A 477 -2.83 -12.76 -0.14
CA ILE A 477 -4.17 -12.41 0.35
C ILE A 477 -4.11 -12.35 1.87
N PHE A 478 -3.97 -11.16 2.45
CA PHE A 478 -3.81 -10.95 3.88
C PHE A 478 -5.02 -10.23 4.48
N VAL A 479 -6.07 -11.00 4.76
CA VAL A 479 -7.41 -10.46 5.05
C VAL A 479 -7.86 -10.63 6.49
N GLY A 480 -6.99 -11.20 7.33
CA GLY A 480 -7.15 -11.30 8.78
C GLY A 480 -6.05 -12.18 9.39
N GLY A 481 -5.84 -12.07 10.70
CA GLY A 481 -4.83 -12.87 11.40
C GLY A 481 -3.46 -12.17 11.49
N LEU A 482 -2.42 -12.93 11.80
CA LEU A 482 -1.16 -12.38 12.34
C LEU A 482 0.07 -12.83 11.53
N LEU A 483 0.92 -11.88 11.17
CA LEU A 483 2.27 -12.09 10.67
C LEU A 483 3.25 -11.62 11.74
N ALA A 484 3.86 -12.55 12.47
CA ALA A 484 4.74 -12.23 13.61
C ALA A 484 6.19 -12.60 13.35
N GLY A 485 7.12 -11.78 13.86
CA GLY A 485 8.56 -12.05 13.88
C GLY A 485 9.19 -11.72 15.23
N GLU A 486 10.50 -11.93 15.31
CA GLU A 486 11.33 -11.61 16.48
C GLU A 486 12.06 -10.26 16.33
N GLY A 487 11.96 -9.59 15.18
CA GLY A 487 12.51 -8.25 14.96
C GLY A 487 12.45 -7.76 13.50
N ILE A 488 12.73 -6.47 13.30
CA ILE A 488 12.79 -5.83 11.96
C ILE A 488 13.94 -6.32 11.06
N SER A 489 14.84 -7.17 11.58
CA SER A 489 15.84 -7.89 10.78
C SER A 489 15.23 -9.04 9.96
N GLN A 490 14.00 -9.45 10.28
CA GLN A 490 13.27 -10.50 9.56
C GLN A 490 12.28 -9.85 8.60
N THR A 491 12.40 -10.13 7.30
CA THR A 491 11.57 -9.50 6.27
C THR A 491 10.48 -10.44 5.76
N LEU A 492 9.30 -9.92 5.43
CA LEU A 492 8.45 -10.50 4.38
C LEU A 492 8.46 -9.57 3.17
N THR A 493 8.93 -10.06 2.03
CA THR A 493 9.00 -9.30 0.77
C THR A 493 7.90 -9.72 -0.20
N ILE A 494 7.05 -8.79 -0.62
CA ILE A 494 6.23 -8.90 -1.84
C ILE A 494 7.13 -8.51 -3.01
N ASP A 495 7.37 -9.43 -3.95
CA ASP A 495 8.26 -9.18 -5.10
C ASP A 495 7.65 -8.21 -6.13
N SER A 496 8.46 -7.71 -7.06
CA SER A 496 8.02 -6.70 -8.03
C SER A 496 6.95 -7.18 -9.02
N SER A 497 6.84 -8.49 -9.24
CA SER A 497 5.74 -9.13 -10.00
C SER A 497 4.49 -9.41 -9.17
N ALA A 498 4.56 -9.32 -7.85
CA ALA A 498 3.55 -9.84 -6.94
C ALA A 498 2.49 -8.81 -6.55
N LYS A 499 1.28 -9.29 -6.26
CA LYS A 499 0.15 -8.48 -5.80
C LYS A 499 -0.28 -8.87 -4.38
N LEU A 500 -0.35 -7.90 -3.46
CA LEU A 500 -0.97 -8.05 -2.15
C LEU A 500 -2.39 -7.48 -2.15
N LYS A 501 -3.35 -8.26 -1.68
CA LYS A 501 -4.69 -7.83 -1.27
C LYS A 501 -4.75 -7.84 0.26
N TYR A 502 -5.04 -6.71 0.91
CA TYR A 502 -5.02 -6.61 2.37
C TYR A 502 -6.36 -6.19 3.01
N GLY A 503 -6.52 -6.55 4.29
CA GLY A 503 -7.64 -6.16 5.14
C GLY A 503 -8.89 -7.03 4.96
N GLY A 504 -9.81 -6.96 5.92
CA GLY A 504 -11.06 -7.72 5.90
C GLY A 504 -12.13 -7.12 6.81
N THR A 505 -13.33 -7.69 6.76
CA THR A 505 -14.52 -7.17 7.46
C THR A 505 -14.80 -7.85 8.81
N THR A 506 -14.13 -8.96 9.12
CA THR A 506 -14.37 -9.80 10.30
C THR A 506 -13.18 -9.90 11.26
N ALA A 507 -11.96 -9.64 10.78
CA ALA A 507 -10.74 -9.61 11.57
C ALA A 507 -9.74 -8.61 10.96
N ASP A 508 -8.94 -7.97 11.81
CA ASP A 508 -7.81 -7.16 11.35
C ASP A 508 -6.67 -8.07 10.82
N ALA A 509 -5.97 -7.62 9.77
CA ALA A 509 -4.69 -8.19 9.35
C ALA A 509 -3.57 -7.49 10.14
N ALA A 510 -2.73 -8.21 10.87
CA ALA A 510 -1.76 -7.63 11.80
C ALA A 510 -0.32 -8.07 11.54
N ILE A 511 0.60 -7.13 11.42
CA ILE A 511 2.05 -7.34 11.38
C ILE A 511 2.62 -6.96 12.74
N ARG A 512 3.46 -7.84 13.32
CA ARG A 512 3.99 -7.69 14.67
C ARG A 512 5.48 -7.98 14.72
N ASN A 513 6.28 -7.03 15.21
CA ASN A 513 7.73 -7.17 15.42
C ASN A 513 8.47 -7.78 14.22
N ARG A 514 8.19 -7.28 13.01
CA ARG A 514 8.69 -7.80 11.72
C ARG A 514 8.76 -6.66 10.70
N LYS A 515 9.71 -6.73 9.75
CA LYS A 515 9.71 -5.86 8.56
C LYS A 515 8.85 -6.46 7.46
N PHE A 516 8.04 -5.63 6.80
CA PHE A 516 7.25 -5.95 5.63
C PHE A 516 7.67 -5.02 4.49
N THR A 517 8.02 -5.59 3.35
CA THR A 517 8.64 -4.87 2.24
C THR A 517 7.83 -5.11 0.96
N ASN A 518 7.19 -4.08 0.44
CA ASN A 518 6.53 -4.12 -0.86
C ASN A 518 7.47 -3.64 -1.97
N LYS A 519 7.68 -4.50 -2.99
CA LYS A 519 8.31 -4.13 -4.27
C LYS A 519 7.31 -4.13 -5.44
N GLY A 520 6.13 -4.69 -5.24
CA GLY A 520 5.06 -4.84 -6.24
C GLY A 520 3.87 -3.93 -5.95
N GLU A 521 2.66 -4.48 -6.04
CA GLU A 521 1.41 -3.72 -5.83
C GLU A 521 0.67 -4.21 -4.58
N VAL A 522 0.40 -3.31 -3.64
CA VAL A 522 -0.47 -3.53 -2.48
C VAL A 522 -1.80 -2.83 -2.72
N SER A 523 -2.92 -3.53 -2.49
CA SER A 523 -4.26 -3.01 -2.76
C SER A 523 -5.29 -3.39 -1.70
N CYS A 524 -6.22 -2.48 -1.45
CA CYS A 524 -7.44 -2.72 -0.67
C CYS A 524 -8.61 -3.01 -1.64
N PRO A 525 -9.06 -4.27 -1.79
CA PRO A 525 -10.17 -4.62 -2.69
C PRO A 525 -11.55 -4.60 -2.00
N PHE A 526 -11.62 -4.28 -0.71
CA PHE A 526 -12.85 -4.35 0.10
C PHE A 526 -13.45 -2.97 0.38
N SER A 527 -14.72 -2.95 0.80
CA SER A 527 -15.42 -1.73 1.22
C SER A 527 -14.85 -1.11 2.51
N LEU A 528 -14.10 -1.88 3.29
CA LEU A 528 -13.28 -1.42 4.41
C LEU A 528 -12.09 -2.38 4.57
N CYS A 529 -10.87 -1.84 4.56
CA CYS A 529 -9.64 -2.59 4.83
C CYS A 529 -8.97 -2.11 6.12
N SER A 530 -8.21 -2.99 6.75
CA SER A 530 -7.50 -2.66 7.99
C SER A 530 -6.22 -3.47 8.08
N LEU A 531 -5.10 -2.76 8.24
CA LEU A 531 -3.77 -3.31 8.48
C LEU A 531 -3.25 -2.76 9.81
N LEU A 532 -2.84 -3.63 10.73
CA LEU A 532 -2.25 -3.22 12.01
C LEU A 532 -0.73 -3.45 11.98
N LEU A 533 0.02 -2.47 12.47
CA LEU A 533 1.45 -2.53 12.76
C LEU A 533 1.62 -2.38 14.28
N SER A 534 2.20 -3.39 14.93
CA SER A 534 2.37 -3.41 16.38
C SER A 534 3.75 -3.94 16.78
N ASP A 535 4.14 -3.62 18.02
CA ASP A 535 5.39 -4.05 18.65
C ASP A 535 6.64 -3.75 17.78
N GLY A 536 6.67 -2.57 17.14
CA GLY A 536 7.80 -2.15 16.29
C GLY A 536 7.79 -2.74 14.89
N ALA A 537 6.63 -3.15 14.36
CA ALA A 537 6.50 -3.57 12.97
C ALA A 537 6.77 -2.41 11.99
N TRP A 538 7.51 -2.69 10.93
CA TRP A 538 7.92 -1.72 9.91
C TRP A 538 7.34 -2.11 8.55
N PHE A 539 6.54 -1.24 7.93
CA PHE A 539 6.02 -1.43 6.57
C PHE A 539 6.73 -0.47 5.60
N GLU A 540 7.37 -1.00 4.57
CA GLU A 540 8.11 -0.22 3.56
C GLU A 540 7.51 -0.45 2.16
N ASN A 541 7.02 0.63 1.54
CA ASN A 541 6.69 0.65 0.11
C ASN A 541 7.92 1.16 -0.67
N MET A 542 8.65 0.25 -1.32
CA MET A 542 9.94 0.56 -1.96
C MET A 542 9.80 1.37 -3.25
N GLU A 543 10.94 1.82 -3.78
CA GLU A 543 11.05 2.44 -5.10
C GLU A 543 10.32 1.60 -6.18
N LYS A 544 9.54 2.28 -7.03
CA LYS A 544 8.65 1.70 -8.07
C LYS A 544 7.47 0.85 -7.54
N ALA A 545 7.41 0.54 -6.25
CA ALA A 545 6.29 -0.19 -5.65
C ALA A 545 5.06 0.71 -5.46
N THR A 546 3.85 0.15 -5.56
CA THR A 546 2.60 0.90 -5.44
C THR A 546 1.76 0.43 -4.25
N PHE A 547 1.30 1.36 -3.41
CA PHE A 547 0.32 1.11 -2.35
C PHE A 547 -0.99 1.83 -2.66
N ILE A 548 -2.07 1.07 -2.88
CA ILE A 548 -3.40 1.58 -3.22
C ILE A 548 -4.29 1.59 -1.96
N ALA A 549 -4.44 2.77 -1.36
CA ALA A 549 -5.32 3.06 -0.25
C ALA A 549 -6.77 3.27 -0.72
N GLY A 550 -7.64 2.30 -0.43
CA GLY A 550 -9.08 2.38 -0.68
C GLY A 550 -9.80 3.11 0.45
N ASN A 551 -10.83 2.45 1.02
CA ASN A 551 -11.44 2.85 2.28
C ASN A 551 -10.88 1.98 3.42
N GLY A 552 -10.45 2.56 4.55
CA GLY A 552 -9.83 1.74 5.59
C GLY A 552 -8.88 2.45 6.54
N ARG A 553 -7.97 1.68 7.14
CA ARG A 553 -6.91 2.18 8.00
C ARG A 553 -5.59 1.42 7.89
N ILE A 554 -4.51 2.13 8.22
CA ILE A 554 -3.31 1.55 8.84
C ILE A 554 -3.36 1.97 10.32
N GLY A 555 -3.19 1.01 11.23
CA GLY A 555 -3.28 1.28 12.67
C GLY A 555 -2.43 0.33 13.50
N GLY A 556 -2.79 0.14 14.76
CA GLY A 556 -2.02 -0.65 15.72
C GLY A 556 -1.40 0.21 16.82
N ASN A 557 -0.51 -0.38 17.61
CA ASN A 557 -0.07 0.20 18.88
C ASN A 557 1.36 0.77 18.85
N ASN A 558 2.20 0.36 17.89
CA ASN A 558 3.55 0.88 17.69
C ASN A 558 4.11 0.32 16.36
N GLY A 559 4.35 1.17 15.37
CA GLY A 559 4.98 0.76 14.11
C GLY A 559 5.18 1.91 13.13
N ASP A 560 5.98 1.66 12.11
CA ASP A 560 6.38 2.67 11.12
C ASP A 560 5.88 2.31 9.71
N LEU A 561 5.44 3.31 8.98
CA LEU A 561 5.06 3.27 7.57
C LEU A 561 6.03 4.15 6.77
N TRP A 562 6.73 3.55 5.82
CA TRP A 562 7.73 4.21 4.98
C TRP A 562 7.32 4.13 3.51
N ASN A 563 7.33 5.25 2.79
CA ASN A 563 7.04 5.29 1.36
C ASN A 563 8.19 5.90 0.55
N SER A 564 8.93 5.05 -0.15
CA SER A 564 9.91 5.41 -1.19
C SER A 564 9.37 5.09 -2.60
N GLY A 565 8.10 4.70 -2.72
CA GLY A 565 7.38 4.41 -3.97
C GLY A 565 6.16 5.31 -4.18
N LEU A 566 5.11 4.78 -4.82
CA LEU A 566 3.85 5.48 -5.03
C LEU A 566 2.79 5.02 -4.01
N PHE A 567 2.39 5.90 -3.10
CA PHE A 567 1.20 5.71 -2.27
C PHE A 567 0.03 6.47 -2.90
N THR A 568 -1.06 5.78 -3.27
CA THR A 568 -2.24 6.40 -3.90
C THR A 568 -3.50 6.17 -3.10
N LYS A 569 -4.19 7.24 -2.67
CA LYS A 569 -5.52 7.19 -2.09
C LYS A 569 -6.58 7.41 -3.17
N THR A 570 -7.41 6.40 -3.45
CA THR A 570 -8.31 6.37 -4.63
C THR A 570 -9.80 6.57 -4.34
N ALA A 571 -10.29 6.17 -3.16
CA ALA A 571 -11.73 6.17 -2.88
C ALA A 571 -12.29 7.60 -2.65
N THR A 572 -13.17 8.08 -3.54
CA THR A 572 -13.57 9.50 -3.63
C THR A 572 -14.46 10.01 -2.49
N ASN A 573 -15.30 9.16 -1.89
CA ASN A 573 -16.25 9.56 -0.85
C ASN A 573 -15.97 8.88 0.50
N SER A 574 -14.69 8.61 0.81
CA SER A 574 -14.30 7.92 2.04
C SER A 574 -12.95 8.37 2.57
N THR A 575 -12.65 7.99 3.82
CA THR A 575 -11.38 8.31 4.49
C THR A 575 -10.51 7.07 4.61
N PHE A 576 -9.20 7.22 4.37
CA PHE A 576 -8.20 6.24 4.76
C PHE A 576 -7.40 6.82 5.93
N GLN A 577 -7.41 6.15 7.08
CA GLN A 577 -6.81 6.65 8.32
C GLN A 577 -5.47 5.97 8.65
N ILE A 578 -4.40 6.75 8.81
CA ILE A 578 -3.16 6.32 9.45
C ILE A 578 -3.26 6.69 10.93
N SER A 579 -3.20 5.70 11.82
CA SER A 579 -3.59 5.88 13.23
C SER A 579 -2.50 6.54 14.09
N GLN A 580 -2.89 7.04 15.28
CA GLN A 580 -2.07 7.94 16.10
C GLN A 580 -0.75 7.38 16.68
N LEU A 581 -0.52 6.06 16.57
CA LEU A 581 0.69 5.38 17.04
C LEU A 581 1.52 4.82 15.87
N ILE A 582 1.27 5.32 14.66
CA ILE A 582 1.99 4.98 13.43
C ILE A 582 2.74 6.21 12.92
N THR A 583 4.05 6.11 12.73
CA THR A 583 4.82 7.14 12.00
C THR A 583 4.62 6.93 10.50
N PHE A 584 4.35 7.99 9.74
CA PHE A 584 4.35 7.95 8.28
C PHE A 584 5.47 8.83 7.71
N THR A 585 6.52 8.19 7.20
CA THR A 585 7.60 8.86 6.48
C THR A 585 7.40 8.73 4.97
N ASN A 586 7.54 9.85 4.25
CA ASN A 586 7.43 9.89 2.80
C ASN A 586 8.71 10.42 2.14
N GLU A 587 9.33 9.61 1.28
CA GLU A 587 10.47 9.93 0.43
C GLU A 587 10.12 10.06 -1.06
N ALA A 588 8.89 9.71 -1.45
CA ALA A 588 8.44 9.65 -2.85
C ALA A 588 6.99 10.18 -2.99
N GLU A 589 6.16 9.67 -3.91
CA GLU A 589 4.84 10.25 -4.19
C GLU A 589 3.73 9.70 -3.26
N VAL A 590 2.97 10.62 -2.65
CA VAL A 590 1.67 10.41 -2.00
C VAL A 590 0.60 11.15 -2.81
N SER A 591 -0.08 10.42 -3.71
CA SER A 591 -1.18 10.94 -4.55
C SER A 591 -2.53 10.75 -3.86
N VAL A 592 -3.17 11.84 -3.43
CA VAL A 592 -4.52 11.81 -2.87
C VAL A 592 -5.51 12.15 -3.98
N ASN A 593 -6.03 11.12 -4.64
CA ASN A 593 -6.87 11.22 -5.84
C ASN A 593 -8.37 11.29 -5.54
N GLY A 594 -8.76 11.31 -4.25
CA GLY A 594 -10.15 11.47 -3.83
C GLY A 594 -10.39 11.16 -2.35
N GLY A 595 -11.48 11.71 -1.82
CA GLY A 595 -11.88 11.54 -0.42
C GLY A 595 -10.86 12.16 0.53
N THR A 596 -10.67 11.56 1.70
CA THR A 596 -9.70 12.05 2.70
C THR A 596 -8.57 11.05 2.94
N LEU A 597 -7.33 11.52 3.00
CA LEU A 597 -6.22 10.83 3.67
C LEU A 597 -6.08 11.44 5.08
N GLY A 598 -6.42 10.65 6.10
CA GLY A 598 -6.26 11.04 7.50
C GLY A 598 -4.93 10.56 8.05
N ILE A 599 -4.22 11.46 8.71
CA ILE A 599 -2.98 11.22 9.43
C ILE A 599 -3.24 11.59 10.89
N GLY A 600 -3.50 10.58 11.72
CA GLY A 600 -3.57 10.72 13.17
C GLY A 600 -2.22 10.62 13.86
N GLY A 601 -1.21 10.04 13.18
CA GLY A 601 0.14 9.81 13.71
C GLY A 601 1.12 10.95 13.44
N GLY A 602 2.42 10.66 13.56
CA GLY A 602 3.46 11.57 13.10
C GLY A 602 3.62 11.49 11.59
N PHE A 603 3.70 12.64 10.90
CA PHE A 603 4.07 12.69 9.48
C PHE A 603 5.48 13.28 9.32
N LYS A 604 6.28 12.69 8.44
CA LYS A 604 7.60 13.18 8.08
C LYS A 604 7.73 13.23 6.56
N GLN A 605 7.68 14.45 6.00
CA GLN A 605 8.01 14.67 4.59
C GLN A 605 9.52 14.83 4.43
N GLU A 606 10.17 13.88 3.76
CA GLU A 606 11.61 13.90 3.48
C GLU A 606 11.90 14.69 2.19
N ALA A 607 13.16 15.08 2.01
CA ALA A 607 13.61 16.04 0.99
C ALA A 607 13.27 15.70 -0.47
N ASN A 608 13.13 14.42 -0.81
CA ASN A 608 12.79 13.95 -2.16
C ASN A 608 11.29 13.73 -2.38
N GLY A 609 10.50 13.63 -1.30
CA GLY A 609 9.11 13.20 -1.39
C GLY A 609 8.14 14.32 -1.75
N LEU A 610 7.00 13.90 -2.30
CA LEU A 610 5.94 14.72 -2.85
C LEU A 610 4.60 14.26 -2.25
N LEU A 611 3.83 15.17 -1.66
CA LEU A 611 2.41 14.95 -1.36
C LEU A 611 1.57 15.82 -2.30
N ILE A 612 0.63 15.21 -3.03
CA ILE A 612 -0.15 15.87 -4.06
C ILE A 612 -1.66 15.59 -3.91
N LEU A 613 -2.45 16.64 -3.81
CA LEU A 613 -3.92 16.58 -3.68
C LEU A 613 -4.59 16.80 -5.05
N ARG A 614 -5.54 15.95 -5.43
CA ARG A 614 -6.25 16.09 -6.72
C ARG A 614 -7.75 16.29 -6.47
N ASN A 615 -8.12 17.50 -6.05
CA ASN A 615 -9.44 17.85 -5.52
C ASN A 615 -9.86 16.93 -4.37
N ALA A 616 -8.94 16.71 -3.42
CA ALA A 616 -9.09 15.76 -2.32
C ALA A 616 -8.56 16.32 -1.00
N ASN A 617 -8.82 15.62 0.10
CA ASN A 617 -8.57 16.14 1.43
C ASN A 617 -7.39 15.45 2.13
N LEU A 618 -6.59 16.23 2.86
CA LEU A 618 -5.63 15.78 3.87
C LEU A 618 -6.16 16.17 5.25
N GLN A 619 -6.05 15.30 6.25
CA GLN A 619 -6.47 15.60 7.61
C GLN A 619 -5.34 15.30 8.60
N GLY A 620 -4.88 16.30 9.34
CA GLY A 620 -3.92 16.15 10.42
C GLY A 620 -4.55 15.70 11.75
N PRO A 621 -3.73 15.44 12.80
CA PRO A 621 -4.20 14.84 14.04
C PRO A 621 -4.79 15.86 15.01
N ASN A 622 -6.11 15.91 15.19
CA ASN A 622 -6.78 16.53 16.35
C ASN A 622 -6.15 17.87 16.83
N ASN A 623 -6.02 18.85 15.94
CA ASN A 623 -5.37 20.15 16.19
C ASN A 623 -3.87 20.03 16.54
N LYS A 624 -3.13 19.24 15.76
CA LYS A 624 -1.66 19.24 15.68
C LYS A 624 -1.23 19.67 14.29
N GLU A 625 -0.16 20.45 14.24
CA GLU A 625 0.49 20.90 13.02
C GLU A 625 0.99 19.75 12.15
N LEU A 626 0.79 19.88 10.83
CA LEU A 626 1.46 19.07 9.81
C LEU A 626 2.82 19.72 9.47
N PHE A 627 3.91 19.04 9.83
CA PHE A 627 5.28 19.55 9.66
C PHE A 627 5.91 19.14 8.32
N PHE A 628 6.23 20.13 7.49
CA PHE A 628 6.90 19.95 6.21
C PHE A 628 8.34 20.49 6.25
N ASN A 629 9.29 19.61 6.57
CA ASN A 629 10.72 19.92 6.73
C ASN A 629 11.55 19.77 5.44
N GLY A 630 10.89 19.59 4.29
CA GLY A 630 11.52 19.39 2.99
C GLY A 630 10.54 18.75 2.02
N GLY A 631 11.01 18.42 0.81
CA GLY A 631 10.17 17.82 -0.23
C GLY A 631 9.20 18.83 -0.84
N GLN A 632 8.06 18.32 -1.31
CA GLN A 632 7.04 19.09 -1.99
C GLN A 632 5.64 18.77 -1.45
N LEU A 633 4.79 19.79 -1.37
CA LEU A 633 3.37 19.69 -1.10
C LEU A 633 2.64 20.48 -2.20
N GLY A 634 1.57 19.93 -2.77
CA GLY A 634 0.76 20.72 -3.68
C GLY A 634 -0.50 20.07 -4.19
N GLY A 635 -1.03 20.61 -5.28
CA GLY A 635 -2.34 20.24 -5.79
C GLY A 635 -3.49 21.07 -5.24
N SER A 636 -4.71 20.57 -5.45
CA SER A 636 -5.96 21.26 -5.09
C SER A 636 -6.80 20.43 -4.11
N GLY A 637 -7.56 21.11 -3.26
CA GLY A 637 -8.41 20.48 -2.25
C GLY A 637 -8.27 21.11 -0.87
N GLU A 638 -8.43 20.30 0.18
CA GLU A 638 -8.55 20.79 1.56
C GLU A 638 -7.62 20.08 2.55
N ILE A 639 -6.80 20.85 3.27
CA ILE A 639 -6.00 20.41 4.41
C ILE A 639 -6.76 20.79 5.68
N VAL A 640 -7.01 19.81 6.56
CA VAL A 640 -7.73 20.00 7.83
C VAL A 640 -6.76 19.90 9.00
N GLY A 641 -6.66 20.97 9.79
CA GLY A 641 -5.59 21.17 10.78
C GLY A 641 -4.53 22.17 10.29
N ASP A 642 -3.63 22.53 11.19
CA ASP A 642 -2.64 23.59 10.99
C ASP A 642 -1.45 23.10 10.14
N LEU A 643 -0.83 23.97 9.35
CA LEU A 643 0.24 23.61 8.41
C LEU A 643 1.51 24.44 8.65
N TYR A 644 2.60 23.77 9.05
CA TYR A 644 3.93 24.37 9.19
C TYR A 644 4.83 23.95 8.02
N ASN A 645 5.00 24.83 7.03
CA ASN A 645 5.97 24.64 5.95
C ASN A 645 7.33 25.22 6.37
N ASN A 646 8.23 24.40 6.91
CA ASN A 646 9.54 24.86 7.35
C ASN A 646 10.48 25.15 6.15
N ALA A 647 10.58 24.18 5.24
CA ALA A 647 11.59 24.12 4.17
C ALA A 647 11.12 23.44 2.86
N ALA A 648 9.84 23.05 2.77
CA ALA A 648 9.30 22.41 1.57
C ALA A 648 8.88 23.42 0.50
N LEU A 649 8.75 22.93 -0.73
CA LEU A 649 8.06 23.65 -1.81
C LEU A 649 6.56 23.36 -1.73
N LEU A 650 5.80 24.34 -1.25
CA LEU A 650 4.35 24.39 -1.42
C LEU A 650 4.04 24.95 -2.81
N TYR A 651 3.24 24.25 -3.61
CA TYR A 651 2.69 24.77 -4.85
C TYR A 651 1.17 24.59 -4.86
N VAL A 652 0.42 25.65 -5.14
CA VAL A 652 -1.03 25.54 -5.27
C VAL A 652 -1.35 24.91 -6.64
N GLY A 653 -2.35 24.03 -6.69
CA GLY A 653 -2.74 23.37 -7.93
C GLY A 653 -1.72 22.38 -8.48
N ILE A 654 -1.95 21.92 -9.71
CA ILE A 654 -0.99 21.21 -10.57
C ILE A 654 -1.05 21.93 -11.93
N ASP A 655 -2.27 22.00 -12.45
CA ASP A 655 -2.79 23.16 -13.16
C ASP A 655 -3.41 24.15 -12.13
N ILE A 656 -3.72 25.37 -12.55
CA ILE A 656 -4.37 26.42 -11.74
C ILE A 656 -5.51 25.88 -10.87
N GLY A 657 -5.52 26.21 -9.57
CA GLY A 657 -6.57 25.75 -8.66
C GLY A 657 -6.64 26.44 -7.30
N THR A 658 -7.41 25.84 -6.39
CA THR A 658 -7.52 26.28 -4.98
C THR A 658 -6.97 25.22 -4.04
N LEU A 659 -6.11 25.65 -3.11
CA LEU A 659 -5.74 24.87 -1.92
C LEU A 659 -6.31 25.59 -0.69
N ARG A 660 -6.98 24.85 0.19
CA ARG A 660 -7.66 25.39 1.37
C ARG A 660 -7.13 24.76 2.66
N ILE A 661 -6.77 25.57 3.65
CA ILE A 661 -6.27 25.15 4.96
C ILE A 661 -7.31 25.50 6.02
N ARG A 662 -7.87 24.49 6.69
CA ARG A 662 -8.84 24.62 7.79
C ARG A 662 -8.10 24.65 9.13
N GLY A 663 -7.27 25.67 9.30
CA GLY A 663 -6.36 25.87 10.42
C GLY A 663 -5.48 27.10 10.17
N ASP A 664 -4.48 27.31 11.03
CA ASP A 664 -3.41 28.28 10.83
C ASP A 664 -2.40 27.77 9.77
N TYR A 665 -1.71 28.70 9.11
CA TYR A 665 -0.65 28.40 8.14
C TYR A 665 0.60 29.22 8.47
N GLN A 666 1.72 28.54 8.70
CA GLN A 666 2.99 29.18 8.98
C GLN A 666 4.06 28.70 7.99
N GLN A 667 4.66 29.68 7.31
CA GLN A 667 5.76 29.51 6.38
C GLN A 667 7.07 29.89 7.07
N GLY A 668 7.97 28.93 7.24
CA GLY A 668 9.32 29.12 7.76
C GLY A 668 10.29 29.71 6.71
N PRO A 669 11.47 30.19 7.12
CA PRO A 669 12.36 30.99 6.27
C PRO A 669 12.99 30.26 5.07
N GLU A 670 13.14 28.93 5.13
CA GLU A 670 13.73 28.16 4.02
C GLU A 670 12.67 27.66 3.02
N GLY A 671 11.41 27.59 3.45
CA GLY A 671 10.30 27.08 2.66
C GLY A 671 9.79 28.09 1.64
N LYS A 672 9.01 27.58 0.70
CA LYS A 672 8.76 28.22 -0.59
C LYS A 672 7.30 28.05 -1.00
N LEU A 673 6.64 29.11 -1.42
CA LEU A 673 5.31 29.08 -2.04
C LEU A 673 5.44 29.39 -3.54
N LYS A 674 4.89 28.52 -4.40
CA LYS A 674 4.77 28.70 -5.84
C LYS A 674 3.30 28.86 -6.24
N MET A 675 3.02 29.81 -7.12
CA MET A 675 1.68 30.11 -7.64
C MET A 675 1.71 30.45 -9.14
N GLN A 676 0.70 30.02 -9.88
CA GLN A 676 0.51 30.23 -11.32
C GLN A 676 -0.65 31.19 -11.60
N VAL A 677 -0.52 31.99 -12.66
CA VAL A 677 -1.45 33.08 -12.99
C VAL A 677 -1.69 33.15 -14.50
N GLY A 678 -2.89 32.79 -14.95
CA GLY A 678 -3.34 32.86 -16.36
C GLY A 678 -4.50 33.82 -16.63
N GLY A 679 -5.10 34.44 -15.60
CA GLY A 679 -6.22 35.36 -15.71
C GLY A 679 -6.51 36.12 -14.41
N LYS A 680 -7.80 36.30 -14.06
CA LYS A 680 -8.25 37.20 -12.97
C LYS A 680 -9.09 36.53 -11.87
N THR A 681 -9.67 35.38 -12.16
CA THR A 681 -10.61 34.68 -11.28
C THR A 681 -9.86 33.71 -10.36
N PRO A 682 -9.84 33.95 -9.03
CA PRO A 682 -9.12 33.08 -8.10
C PRO A 682 -9.65 31.65 -8.12
N GLY A 683 -8.74 30.68 -8.10
CA GLY A 683 -9.06 29.25 -8.10
C GLY A 683 -9.41 28.64 -9.45
N THR A 684 -9.61 29.44 -10.51
CA THR A 684 -9.97 28.95 -11.86
C THR A 684 -9.15 29.55 -12.99
N GLU A 685 -8.62 30.77 -12.83
CA GLU A 685 -7.72 31.43 -13.79
C GLU A 685 -6.37 31.83 -13.16
N HIS A 686 -6.28 31.88 -11.84
CA HIS A 686 -5.02 31.97 -11.11
C HIS A 686 -5.12 31.24 -9.76
N ASP A 687 -4.00 30.78 -9.24
CA ASP A 687 -3.97 30.00 -8.00
C ASP A 687 -4.45 30.79 -6.78
N GLN A 688 -5.20 30.12 -5.91
CA GLN A 688 -5.63 30.69 -4.63
C GLN A 688 -5.31 29.78 -3.45
N LEU A 689 -4.59 30.33 -2.46
CA LEU A 689 -4.42 29.73 -1.15
C LEU A 689 -5.45 30.35 -0.18
N LEU A 690 -6.41 29.54 0.25
CA LEU A 690 -7.41 29.92 1.25
C LEU A 690 -6.98 29.40 2.63
N ILE A 691 -7.00 30.24 3.66
CA ILE A 691 -6.63 29.86 5.02
C ILE A 691 -7.78 30.32 5.94
N ASP A 692 -8.33 29.42 6.78
CA ASP A 692 -9.39 29.80 7.71
C ASP A 692 -8.85 30.48 8.98
N GLY A 693 -7.62 30.14 9.38
CA GLY A 693 -6.91 30.73 10.51
C GLY A 693 -5.93 31.86 10.12
N THR A 694 -4.89 32.02 10.92
CA THR A 694 -3.83 33.03 10.76
C THR A 694 -2.77 32.56 9.77
N ALA A 695 -2.30 33.48 8.92
CA ALA A 695 -1.16 33.28 8.02
C ALA A 695 0.09 34.00 8.54
N ILE A 696 1.15 33.24 8.79
CA ILE A 696 2.49 33.73 9.13
C ILE A 696 3.39 33.48 7.92
N LEU A 697 3.87 34.53 7.26
CA LEU A 697 4.52 34.45 5.95
C LEU A 697 6.01 34.78 6.03
N SER A 698 6.87 33.85 5.61
CA SER A 698 8.32 34.04 5.51
C SER A 698 8.86 33.34 4.26
N GLY A 699 10.19 33.29 4.10
CA GLY A 699 10.82 32.56 2.99
C GLY A 699 10.41 33.05 1.61
N THR A 700 10.46 32.16 0.61
CA THR A 700 10.35 32.58 -0.81
C THR A 700 8.93 32.49 -1.35
N LEU A 701 8.44 33.56 -2.00
CA LEU A 701 7.31 33.49 -2.92
C LEU A 701 7.81 33.45 -4.38
N THR A 702 7.22 32.58 -5.19
CA THR A 702 7.41 32.55 -6.65
C THR A 702 6.07 32.61 -7.36
N VAL A 703 5.85 33.64 -8.19
CA VAL A 703 4.63 33.80 -9.00
C VAL A 703 5.00 33.65 -10.48
N GLN A 704 4.33 32.75 -11.20
CA GLN A 704 4.62 32.43 -12.60
C GLN A 704 3.45 32.79 -13.52
N ALA A 705 3.78 33.37 -14.68
CA ALA A 705 2.83 33.67 -15.74
C ALA A 705 2.49 32.41 -16.53
N GLU A 706 1.21 32.07 -16.61
CA GLU A 706 0.72 30.91 -17.37
C GLU A 706 0.29 31.35 -18.77
N ASN A 707 0.58 30.54 -19.79
CA ASN A 707 0.24 30.82 -21.21
C ASN A 707 0.63 32.22 -21.75
N GLY A 708 1.61 32.89 -21.16
CA GLY A 708 2.04 34.24 -21.55
C GLY A 708 1.07 35.35 -21.12
N TYR A 709 0.18 35.10 -20.16
CA TYR A 709 -0.65 36.12 -19.53
C TYR A 709 0.17 37.26 -18.94
N SER A 710 -0.40 38.45 -18.87
CA SER A 710 0.16 39.62 -18.18
C SER A 710 -0.99 40.44 -17.59
N PRO A 711 -1.07 40.64 -16.25
CA PRO A 711 -2.17 41.36 -15.65
C PRO A 711 -2.12 42.85 -16.01
N ALA A 712 -3.29 43.47 -16.19
CA ALA A 712 -3.37 44.89 -16.47
C ALA A 712 -2.97 45.74 -15.25
N THR A 713 -2.66 47.02 -15.48
CA THR A 713 -2.22 47.96 -14.43
C THR A 713 -3.24 48.13 -13.29
N ASN A 714 -4.53 47.86 -13.55
CA ASN A 714 -5.61 47.96 -12.56
C ASN A 714 -6.09 46.60 -12.02
N ASP A 715 -5.42 45.50 -12.38
CA ASP A 715 -5.80 44.18 -11.89
C ASP A 715 -5.29 43.94 -10.47
N ALA A 716 -6.13 43.28 -9.66
CA ALA A 716 -5.88 42.98 -8.25
C ALA A 716 -6.10 41.49 -8.00
N LEU A 717 -5.04 40.71 -8.15
CA LEU A 717 -5.12 39.25 -8.12
C LEU A 717 -4.94 38.75 -6.69
N ILE A 718 -6.04 38.37 -6.04
CA ILE A 718 -6.02 37.82 -4.68
C ILE A 718 -5.38 36.42 -4.75
N LEU A 719 -4.15 36.31 -4.25
CA LEU A 719 -3.38 35.06 -4.20
C LEU A 719 -3.63 34.33 -2.87
N ILE A 720 -3.62 35.06 -1.75
CA ILE A 720 -3.94 34.53 -0.42
C ILE A 720 -5.15 35.28 0.14
N ASP A 721 -6.14 34.57 0.68
CA ASP A 721 -7.21 35.11 1.53
C ASP A 721 -7.29 34.25 2.81
N ALA A 722 -6.90 34.84 3.94
CA ALA A 722 -6.75 34.17 5.23
C ALA A 722 -7.87 34.53 6.22
N GLY A 723 -7.88 33.95 7.42
CA GLY A 723 -8.61 34.51 8.57
C GLY A 723 -7.98 35.83 9.02
N GLY A 724 -6.65 35.88 9.04
CA GLY A 724 -5.83 37.10 9.15
C GLY A 724 -4.39 36.84 8.71
N ILE A 725 -3.60 37.89 8.45
CA ILE A 725 -2.16 37.80 8.14
C ILE A 725 -1.38 38.60 9.18
N ASP A 726 -0.34 38.00 9.77
CA ASP A 726 0.56 38.70 10.71
C ASP A 726 1.14 39.97 10.03
N PRO A 727 1.00 41.17 10.62
CA PRO A 727 1.42 42.42 9.98
C PRO A 727 2.94 42.59 9.88
N THR A 728 3.73 41.80 10.63
CA THR A 728 5.20 41.87 10.69
C THR A 728 5.89 40.87 9.76
N GLN A 729 5.20 39.81 9.33
CA GLN A 729 5.78 38.70 8.56
C GLN A 729 5.37 38.75 7.09
N ARG A 730 6.36 38.74 6.18
CA ARG A 730 6.19 38.88 4.71
C ARG A 730 7.17 37.96 3.99
N PHE A 731 6.82 37.54 2.77
CA PHE A 731 7.74 36.78 1.92
C PHE A 731 8.97 37.62 1.55
N ALA A 732 10.15 37.01 1.68
CA ALA A 732 11.44 37.56 1.28
C ALA A 732 12.40 36.39 0.98
N PRO A 733 12.87 36.19 -0.27
CA PRO A 733 12.63 37.01 -1.46
C PRO A 733 11.27 36.76 -2.14
N VAL A 734 10.91 37.65 -3.08
CA VAL A 734 9.79 37.47 -4.01
C VAL A 734 10.34 37.36 -5.43
N THR A 735 10.12 36.23 -6.09
CA THR A 735 10.42 36.03 -7.52
C THR A 735 9.13 36.15 -8.31
N ASN A 736 8.91 37.28 -8.97
CA ASN A 736 7.72 37.51 -9.79
C ASN A 736 8.05 37.41 -11.29
N GLY A 737 7.30 36.61 -12.04
CA GLY A 737 7.34 36.58 -13.50
C GLY A 737 6.84 37.87 -14.16
N PHE A 738 6.09 38.71 -13.42
CA PHE A 738 5.63 40.02 -13.87
C PHE A 738 6.56 41.13 -13.39
N THR A 739 7.23 41.82 -14.32
CA THR A 739 8.18 42.90 -14.02
C THR A 739 7.53 44.17 -13.47
N SER A 740 6.23 44.37 -13.70
CA SER A 740 5.51 45.57 -13.28
C SER A 740 4.56 45.36 -12.10
N HIS A 741 4.63 44.23 -11.40
CA HIS A 741 3.70 43.90 -10.29
C HIS A 741 4.45 43.38 -9.05
N GLN A 742 3.83 43.54 -7.88
CA GLN A 742 4.33 42.99 -6.61
C GLN A 742 3.18 42.53 -5.69
N PRO A 743 3.46 41.66 -4.69
CA PRO A 743 2.52 41.35 -3.63
C PRO A 743 2.34 42.55 -2.68
N ALA A 744 1.12 43.07 -2.61
CA ALA A 744 0.64 43.92 -1.53
C ALA A 744 -0.10 43.08 -0.49
N TYR A 745 -0.15 43.58 0.75
CA TYR A 745 -0.69 42.85 1.89
C TYR A 745 -1.62 43.74 2.71
N ASP A 746 -2.82 43.25 3.01
CA ASP A 746 -3.72 43.84 4.02
C ASP A 746 -3.79 42.94 5.28
N GLN A 747 -4.77 43.16 6.16
CA GLN A 747 -4.95 42.36 7.39
C GLN A 747 -5.41 40.91 7.13
N ARG A 748 -5.87 40.60 5.92
CA ARG A 748 -6.50 39.33 5.52
C ARG A 748 -5.89 38.73 4.25
N ARG A 749 -5.40 39.56 3.32
CA ARG A 749 -5.05 39.14 1.95
C ARG A 749 -3.63 39.47 1.54
N MET A 750 -3.09 38.61 0.67
CA MET A 750 -1.98 38.94 -0.22
C MET A 750 -2.52 39.07 -1.64
N VAL A 751 -2.33 40.24 -2.25
CA VAL A 751 -2.87 40.62 -3.55
C VAL A 751 -1.73 41.05 -4.46
N LEU A 752 -1.62 40.47 -5.66
CA LEU A 752 -0.70 40.97 -6.67
C LEU A 752 -1.28 42.24 -7.30
N LEU A 753 -0.56 43.36 -7.19
CA LEU A 753 -0.92 44.68 -7.73
C LEU A 753 0.19 45.21 -8.64
N ALA A 754 -0.18 46.00 -9.64
CA ALA A 754 0.80 46.67 -10.48
C ALA A 754 1.45 47.88 -9.77
N PHE A 755 2.76 48.04 -9.94
CA PHE A 755 3.48 49.24 -9.59
C PHE A 755 2.95 50.48 -10.34
N PRO A 756 3.06 51.69 -9.76
CA PRO A 756 2.88 52.93 -10.50
C PRO A 756 4.05 53.14 -11.48
N LYS A 757 3.77 53.81 -12.60
CA LYS A 757 4.75 54.23 -13.60
C LYS A 757 5.37 55.57 -13.18
N ILE A 758 6.69 55.68 -13.25
CA ILE A 758 7.46 56.86 -12.90
C ILE A 758 7.95 57.58 -14.16
N THR A 759 7.71 58.88 -14.23
CA THR A 759 8.08 59.73 -15.37
C THR A 759 8.85 60.96 -14.89
N LEU A 760 9.92 61.32 -15.60
CA LEU A 760 10.71 62.53 -15.39
C LEU A 760 10.31 63.61 -16.42
N SER A 761 10.10 64.86 -15.97
CA SER A 761 9.86 65.99 -16.86
C SER A 761 11.16 66.62 -17.37
N ASP A 762 11.06 67.34 -18.49
CA ASP A 762 12.05 68.32 -18.91
C ASP A 762 11.97 69.60 -18.05
N SER A 763 13.00 70.46 -18.11
CA SER A 763 13.03 71.80 -17.52
C SER A 763 13.78 72.77 -18.43
N ALA A 764 13.38 74.04 -18.46
CA ALA A 764 14.03 75.08 -19.26
C ALA A 764 13.91 76.46 -18.61
N GLY A 765 14.90 77.31 -18.82
CA GLY A 765 14.93 78.71 -18.37
C GLY A 765 16.03 79.50 -19.07
N PHE A 766 16.13 80.80 -18.77
CA PHE A 766 17.25 81.66 -19.16
C PHE A 766 18.20 81.79 -17.96
N GLU A 767 19.51 81.68 -18.18
CA GLU A 767 20.48 81.70 -17.07
C GLU A 767 20.59 83.08 -16.40
N GLY A 768 20.55 84.15 -17.21
CA GLY A 768 20.64 85.53 -16.77
C GLY A 768 22.03 85.94 -16.28
N ALA A 769 22.35 87.22 -16.49
CA ALA A 769 23.68 87.83 -16.32
C ALA A 769 24.53 87.42 -15.10
N TYR A 770 23.91 87.05 -13.96
CA TYR A 770 24.61 86.60 -12.75
C TYR A 770 23.76 85.67 -11.87
N GLY A 771 24.38 84.61 -11.36
CA GLY A 771 23.90 83.89 -10.17
C GLY A 771 23.75 82.39 -10.37
N THR A 772 22.82 81.77 -9.63
CA THR A 772 22.53 80.33 -9.78
C THR A 772 21.02 80.03 -9.76
N PRO A 773 20.30 80.16 -10.89
CA PRO A 773 18.88 79.81 -10.95
C PRO A 773 18.66 78.27 -10.98
N ASN A 774 17.52 77.80 -10.46
CA ASN A 774 17.26 76.37 -10.26
C ASN A 774 16.25 75.79 -11.28
N TRP A 775 16.70 74.86 -12.14
CA TRP A 775 15.83 74.10 -13.04
C TRP A 775 15.09 73.00 -12.27
N ASN A 776 13.76 73.01 -12.38
CA ASN A 776 12.86 72.20 -11.54
C ASN A 776 12.41 70.95 -12.29
N PHE A 777 13.05 69.83 -11.98
CA PHE A 777 12.70 68.53 -12.55
C PHE A 777 11.62 67.86 -11.72
N ARG A 778 10.47 67.55 -12.34
CA ARG A 778 9.36 66.84 -11.71
C ARG A 778 9.49 65.34 -11.96
N VAL A 779 9.44 64.57 -10.88
CA VAL A 779 9.20 63.12 -10.92
C VAL A 779 7.73 62.89 -10.63
N SER A 780 6.99 62.31 -11.57
CA SER A 780 5.54 62.07 -11.47
C SER A 780 5.16 60.60 -11.64
N LEU A 781 4.10 60.19 -10.93
CA LEU A 781 3.46 58.88 -11.00
C LEU A 781 2.22 58.93 -11.90
N ASP A 782 1.90 57.81 -12.58
CA ASP A 782 0.61 57.65 -13.27
C ASP A 782 -0.60 57.59 -12.32
N ARG A 783 -0.37 57.31 -11.03
CA ARG A 783 -1.38 57.32 -9.97
C ARG A 783 -0.76 57.46 -8.57
N ALA A 784 -1.59 57.90 -7.61
CA ALA A 784 -1.20 57.93 -6.20
C ALA A 784 -1.16 56.51 -5.62
N VAL A 785 -0.22 56.26 -4.71
CA VAL A 785 -0.06 54.97 -4.00
C VAL A 785 0.16 55.18 -2.50
N THR A 786 -0.21 54.20 -1.69
CA THR A 786 -0.20 54.27 -0.21
C THR A 786 1.16 54.05 0.45
N VAL A 787 2.21 53.81 -0.35
CA VAL A 787 3.60 53.61 0.08
C VAL A 787 4.51 54.67 -0.55
N PRO A 788 5.64 55.07 0.08
CA PRO A 788 6.56 56.00 -0.55
C PRO A 788 7.21 55.38 -1.79
N VAL A 789 7.23 56.11 -2.90
CA VAL A 789 7.98 55.74 -4.11
C VAL A 789 9.31 56.50 -4.11
N ARG A 790 10.41 55.83 -4.48
CA ARG A 790 11.74 56.46 -4.57
C ARG A 790 12.40 56.18 -5.90
N VAL A 791 13.22 57.14 -6.34
CA VAL A 791 14.21 56.97 -7.42
C VAL A 791 15.47 57.74 -7.04
N ASP A 792 16.63 57.20 -7.40
CA ASP A 792 17.87 57.97 -7.40
C ASP A 792 17.89 58.88 -8.65
N PHE A 793 18.60 60.01 -8.59
CA PHE A 793 18.79 60.91 -9.72
C PHE A 793 20.26 61.34 -9.85
N ALA A 794 20.72 61.58 -11.07
CA ALA A 794 22.03 62.14 -11.39
C ALA A 794 22.00 62.92 -12.71
N VAL A 795 22.82 63.96 -12.82
CA VAL A 795 22.95 64.76 -14.05
C VAL A 795 24.14 64.30 -14.89
N THR A 796 23.98 64.38 -16.21
CA THR A 796 25.03 64.20 -17.21
C THR A 796 25.08 65.43 -18.12
N PRO A 797 26.27 65.99 -18.43
CA PRO A 797 26.41 67.09 -19.39
C PRO A 797 25.91 66.67 -20.79
N GLY A 798 25.49 67.64 -21.59
CA GLY A 798 25.06 67.46 -22.97
C GLY A 798 25.96 68.26 -23.91
N THR A 799 25.52 69.46 -24.29
CA THR A 799 26.44 70.52 -24.73
C THR A 799 26.97 71.30 -23.52
N ALA A 800 26.11 71.53 -22.52
CA ALA A 800 26.44 72.19 -21.25
C ALA A 800 27.59 71.50 -20.51
N THR A 801 28.52 72.32 -20.06
CA THR A 801 29.72 72.03 -19.28
C THR A 801 29.47 72.15 -17.77
N VAL A 802 30.23 71.38 -17.00
CA VAL A 802 30.08 71.30 -15.55
C VAL A 802 30.94 72.37 -14.87
N ILE A 803 30.35 73.09 -13.91
CA ILE A 803 30.95 74.19 -13.09
C ILE A 803 31.08 75.55 -13.81
N SER A 804 31.03 75.60 -15.15
CA SER A 804 30.78 76.86 -15.86
C SER A 804 29.27 77.17 -15.86
N ASP A 805 28.44 76.29 -16.41
CA ASP A 805 27.04 76.61 -16.79
C ASP A 805 26.01 75.81 -15.96
N PHE A 806 26.40 74.69 -15.32
CA PHE A 806 25.59 74.05 -14.28
C PHE A 806 26.39 73.30 -13.19
N LEU A 807 25.77 73.15 -12.01
CA LEU A 807 26.27 72.31 -10.92
C LEU A 807 25.79 70.86 -11.06
N ASN A 808 26.72 69.95 -11.36
CA ASN A 808 26.43 68.52 -11.39
C ASN A 808 26.18 67.96 -9.98
N ILE A 809 24.93 67.56 -9.71
CA ILE A 809 24.50 66.97 -8.45
C ILE A 809 23.75 65.65 -8.64
N SER A 810 23.65 64.88 -7.57
CA SER A 810 22.90 63.61 -7.51
C SER A 810 22.28 63.40 -6.13
N GLY A 811 21.31 62.50 -6.01
CA GLY A 811 20.61 62.19 -4.76
C GLY A 811 19.44 61.24 -4.96
N THR A 812 18.48 61.24 -4.02
CA THR A 812 17.28 60.40 -4.08
C THR A 812 16.02 61.23 -3.93
N VAL A 813 15.09 61.15 -4.89
CA VAL A 813 13.74 61.72 -4.79
C VAL A 813 12.83 60.74 -4.06
N THR A 814 12.01 61.24 -3.13
CA THR A 814 10.90 60.48 -2.53
C THR A 814 9.57 61.16 -2.84
N ILE A 815 8.66 60.42 -3.48
CA ILE A 815 7.24 60.78 -3.59
C ILE A 815 6.54 60.16 -2.38
N GLN A 816 5.89 60.99 -1.57
CA GLN A 816 5.27 60.56 -0.31
C GLN A 816 3.97 59.78 -0.55
N PRO A 817 3.53 58.92 0.40
CA PRO A 817 2.24 58.25 0.33
C PRO A 817 1.08 59.19 -0.02
N ASN A 818 0.21 58.72 -0.91
CA ASN A 818 -0.94 59.42 -1.48
C ASN A 818 -0.61 60.69 -2.30
N SER A 819 0.67 61.00 -2.53
CA SER A 819 1.13 62.02 -3.48
C SER A 819 1.32 61.41 -4.87
N GLN A 820 1.27 62.23 -5.92
CA GLN A 820 1.53 61.81 -7.31
C GLN A 820 2.83 62.35 -7.87
N GLU A 821 3.47 63.33 -7.22
CA GLU A 821 4.68 63.97 -7.74
C GLU A 821 5.62 64.43 -6.61
N SER A 822 6.87 64.66 -6.98
CA SER A 822 7.90 65.30 -6.17
C SER A 822 8.93 65.94 -7.12
N PHE A 823 9.77 66.83 -6.60
CA PHE A 823 10.66 67.68 -7.41
C PHE A 823 12.10 67.60 -6.91
N PHE A 824 13.05 67.79 -7.83
CA PHE A 824 14.44 68.13 -7.51
C PHE A 824 14.91 69.31 -8.35
N GLN A 825 15.94 69.99 -7.89
CA GLN A 825 16.43 71.25 -8.45
C GLN A 825 17.88 71.10 -8.87
N ILE A 826 18.19 71.41 -10.13
CA ILE A 826 19.57 71.51 -10.62
C ILE A 826 19.91 73.00 -10.73
N PRO A 827 20.93 73.50 -9.99
CA PRO A 827 21.42 74.86 -10.18
C PRO A 827 22.13 74.96 -11.52
N VAL A 828 21.58 75.80 -12.39
CA VAL A 828 22.30 76.43 -13.50
C VAL A 828 23.14 77.57 -12.92
N ILE A 829 24.16 78.01 -13.65
CA ILE A 829 25.02 79.14 -13.30
C ILE A 829 24.83 80.17 -14.42
N GLY A 830 24.64 81.44 -14.08
CA GLY A 830 24.50 82.53 -15.05
C GLY A 830 25.72 83.44 -15.05
N ASP A 831 26.25 83.71 -16.25
CA ASP A 831 27.26 84.74 -16.50
C ASP A 831 26.87 85.67 -17.68
N THR A 832 27.83 86.23 -18.41
CA THR A 832 27.59 87.22 -19.49
C THR A 832 28.31 86.86 -20.81
N VAL A 833 28.49 85.57 -21.11
CA VAL A 833 29.21 85.06 -22.30
C VAL A 833 28.21 84.66 -23.39
N VAL A 834 28.22 85.36 -24.53
CA VAL A 834 27.32 85.04 -25.64
C VAL A 834 27.64 83.67 -26.25
N GLU A 835 26.79 82.68 -25.96
CA GLU A 835 26.90 81.31 -26.45
C GLU A 835 25.57 80.74 -27.03
N PRO A 836 25.53 79.52 -27.58
CA PRO A 836 24.29 78.91 -28.07
C PRO A 836 23.35 78.45 -26.93
N ASP A 837 22.08 78.15 -27.24
CA ASP A 837 21.18 77.42 -26.32
C ASP A 837 21.81 76.07 -25.90
N GLU A 838 22.15 75.95 -24.60
CA GLU A 838 22.93 74.84 -24.03
C GLU A 838 22.05 73.76 -23.39
N THR A 839 22.55 72.51 -23.29
CA THR A 839 21.76 71.38 -22.76
C THR A 839 22.51 70.46 -21.82
N PHE A 840 21.82 70.01 -20.76
CA PHE A 840 22.20 68.87 -19.92
C PHE A 840 21.06 67.85 -19.81
N SER A 841 21.33 66.66 -19.28
CA SER A 841 20.31 65.62 -19.06
C SER A 841 20.28 65.18 -17.60
N ALA A 842 19.10 65.31 -16.97
CA ALA A 842 18.83 64.68 -15.69
C ALA A 842 18.29 63.26 -15.92
N ASN A 843 18.80 62.29 -15.17
CA ASN A 843 18.47 60.87 -15.31
C ASN A 843 18.01 60.32 -13.95
N ILE A 844 16.95 59.51 -13.93
CA ILE A 844 16.49 58.75 -12.75
C ILE A 844 16.76 57.25 -12.88
N SER A 845 17.04 56.61 -11.74
CA SER A 845 17.40 55.19 -11.64
C SER A 845 16.93 54.56 -10.32
N ASN A 846 17.27 53.29 -10.10
CA ASN A 846 17.04 52.54 -8.85
C ASN A 846 15.62 52.69 -8.25
N PRO A 847 14.53 52.43 -9.01
CA PRO A 847 13.18 52.67 -8.53
C PRO A 847 12.79 51.70 -7.40
N ILE A 848 12.21 52.26 -6.33
CA ILE A 848 11.60 51.52 -5.23
C ILE A 848 10.11 51.85 -5.20
N ASN A 849 9.27 50.81 -5.19
CA ASN A 849 7.80 50.90 -5.24
C ASN A 849 7.20 51.52 -6.52
N GLY A 850 7.93 51.46 -7.65
CA GLY A 850 7.45 51.92 -8.96
C GLY A 850 8.28 51.35 -10.12
N VAL A 851 7.89 51.63 -11.36
CA VAL A 851 8.63 51.27 -12.59
C VAL A 851 8.89 52.52 -13.40
N ILE A 852 10.14 52.77 -13.81
CA ILE A 852 10.48 53.94 -14.62
C ILE A 852 9.98 53.73 -16.06
N GLU A 853 9.09 54.62 -16.50
CA GLU A 853 8.59 54.71 -17.88
C GLU A 853 9.36 55.77 -18.69
N ARG A 854 9.67 56.92 -18.08
CA ARG A 854 10.56 57.94 -18.67
C ARG A 854 11.72 58.23 -17.72
N ALA A 855 12.91 57.73 -18.07
CA ALA A 855 14.11 57.81 -17.24
C ALA A 855 14.89 59.13 -17.34
N GLN A 856 14.69 59.90 -18.40
CA GLN A 856 15.50 61.08 -18.72
C GLN A 856 14.64 62.31 -19.04
N GLY A 857 15.05 63.46 -18.49
CA GLY A 857 14.52 64.79 -18.80
C GLY A 857 15.66 65.73 -19.19
N THR A 858 15.45 66.53 -20.22
CA THR A 858 16.44 67.52 -20.68
C THR A 858 16.34 68.78 -19.81
N GLY A 859 17.48 69.29 -19.38
CA GLY A 859 17.64 70.67 -18.94
C GLY A 859 18.10 71.51 -20.13
N LEU A 860 17.27 72.44 -20.58
CA LEU A 860 17.65 73.45 -21.58
C LEU A 860 18.03 74.74 -20.84
N ILE A 861 19.29 75.13 -20.98
CA ILE A 861 19.78 76.46 -20.64
C ILE A 861 19.57 77.32 -21.90
N ARG A 862 19.09 78.56 -21.74
CA ARG A 862 18.92 79.49 -22.86
C ARG A 862 19.73 80.73 -22.60
N ASN A 863 20.60 81.04 -23.55
CA ASN A 863 21.35 82.27 -23.56
C ASN A 863 20.39 83.47 -23.72
N ASP A 864 20.49 84.45 -22.81
CA ASP A 864 19.86 85.77 -22.93
C ASP A 864 20.84 86.94 -23.18
N ASP A 865 22.14 86.67 -23.33
CA ASP A 865 23.16 87.62 -23.79
C ASP A 865 23.15 87.86 -25.31
N ALA A 866 23.36 89.12 -25.69
CA ALA A 866 23.26 89.58 -27.07
C ALA A 866 24.59 90.10 -27.64
N GLN A 867 25.03 89.53 -28.76
CA GLN A 867 26.14 90.08 -29.56
C GLN A 867 25.67 91.31 -30.36
N ALA A 868 26.25 92.48 -30.10
CA ALA A 868 25.98 93.69 -30.88
C ALA A 868 26.61 93.60 -32.28
N GLN A 869 25.89 94.10 -33.30
CA GLN A 869 26.30 94.16 -34.71
C GLN A 869 25.74 95.43 -35.37
N ILE A 870 26.52 96.10 -36.24
CA ILE A 870 26.10 97.33 -36.94
C ILE A 870 25.96 97.06 -38.44
N GLY A 871 24.81 97.41 -39.02
CA GLY A 871 24.53 97.30 -40.46
C GLY A 871 24.95 98.54 -41.26
N SER A 872 25.25 98.35 -42.55
CA SER A 872 25.81 99.35 -43.48
C SER A 872 24.78 100.38 -43.99
N GLY A 873 24.20 101.17 -43.08
CA GLY A 873 23.13 102.12 -43.42
C GLY A 873 22.89 103.26 -42.44
N GLY A 874 23.93 103.96 -41.98
CA GLY A 874 23.79 105.15 -41.14
C GLY A 874 23.23 104.84 -39.75
N GLY A 875 23.96 104.04 -38.97
CA GLY A 875 23.52 103.60 -37.65
C GLY A 875 23.45 104.73 -36.63
N GLN A 876 22.39 104.72 -35.82
CA GLN A 876 22.34 105.37 -34.52
C GLN A 876 22.76 104.35 -33.46
N LEU A 877 23.82 104.65 -32.71
CA LEU A 877 24.20 103.92 -31.51
C LEU A 877 23.51 104.56 -30.31
N SER A 878 22.59 103.84 -29.67
CA SER A 878 21.94 104.25 -28.42
C SER A 878 22.41 103.38 -27.28
N SER A 879 22.80 103.98 -26.15
CA SER A 879 22.90 103.25 -24.88
C SER A 879 21.55 103.32 -24.13
N ASN A 880 21.41 102.54 -23.06
CA ASN A 880 20.27 102.64 -22.14
C ASN A 880 20.24 104.01 -21.42
N PHE A 881 21.38 104.69 -21.31
CA PHE A 881 21.56 105.92 -20.52
C PHE A 881 21.25 107.22 -21.30
N GLY A 882 20.45 107.17 -22.37
CA GLY A 882 20.05 108.35 -23.13
C GLY A 882 21.13 109.00 -24.00
N LEU A 883 22.30 108.37 -24.16
CA LEU A 883 23.33 108.77 -25.13
C LEU A 883 23.01 108.19 -26.50
N ALA A 884 22.99 109.05 -27.53
CA ALA A 884 22.81 108.68 -28.93
C ALA A 884 23.95 109.26 -29.79
N MET A 885 24.71 108.39 -30.47
CA MET A 885 25.70 108.78 -31.48
C MET A 885 25.18 108.44 -32.88
N SER A 886 25.24 109.39 -33.81
CA SER A 886 24.84 109.19 -35.21
C SER A 886 25.93 109.65 -36.17
N PHE A 887 26.12 108.91 -37.27
CA PHE A 887 27.13 109.22 -38.29
C PHE A 887 26.48 109.67 -39.62
N PRO A 888 27.06 110.65 -40.32
CA PRO A 888 26.50 111.16 -41.57
C PRO A 888 26.57 110.12 -42.72
N PRO A 889 25.64 110.17 -43.69
CA PRO A 889 25.64 109.24 -44.83
C PRO A 889 26.96 109.29 -45.62
N GLY A 890 27.67 108.16 -45.67
CA GLY A 890 28.97 108.03 -46.32
C GLY A 890 30.15 107.86 -45.37
N ALA A 891 29.95 107.96 -44.04
CA ALA A 891 30.92 107.48 -43.06
C ALA A 891 31.13 105.96 -43.20
N THR A 892 32.38 105.52 -43.27
CA THR A 892 32.76 104.10 -43.38
C THR A 892 33.73 103.73 -42.26
N ALA A 893 33.31 102.85 -41.36
CA ALA A 893 34.17 102.09 -40.47
C ALA A 893 33.92 100.60 -40.73
N THR A 894 35.00 99.84 -40.96
CA THR A 894 34.97 98.37 -40.90
C THR A 894 35.25 97.98 -39.46
N ASP A 895 34.21 97.47 -38.80
CA ASP A 895 34.22 97.01 -37.40
C ASP A 895 34.61 98.10 -36.40
N LEU A 896 33.61 98.59 -35.65
CA LEU A 896 33.76 99.68 -34.69
C LEU A 896 32.96 99.34 -33.42
N THR A 897 33.66 99.00 -32.35
CA THR A 897 33.02 98.87 -31.02
C THR A 897 33.12 100.21 -30.30
N VAL A 898 31.97 100.79 -29.97
CA VAL A 898 31.90 102.00 -29.15
C VAL A 898 31.39 101.62 -27.75
N SER A 899 32.21 101.89 -26.74
CA SER A 899 31.90 101.67 -25.33
C SER A 899 31.74 103.02 -24.62
N GLY A 900 30.60 103.20 -23.95
CA GLY A 900 30.32 104.34 -23.09
C GLY A 900 30.15 103.89 -21.64
N TYR A 901 31.12 104.20 -20.77
CA TYR A 901 31.07 103.85 -19.34
C TYR A 901 31.15 105.10 -18.46
N LEU A 902 30.40 105.07 -17.34
CA LEU A 902 30.45 106.12 -16.31
C LEU A 902 31.70 105.92 -15.44
N THR A 903 32.66 106.83 -15.55
CA THR A 903 33.88 106.78 -14.72
C THR A 903 33.65 107.55 -13.42
N GLY A 904 33.54 106.81 -12.31
CA GLY A 904 33.34 107.39 -10.96
C GLY A 904 34.59 108.00 -10.32
N THR A 905 35.72 107.98 -11.03
CA THR A 905 37.02 108.49 -10.56
C THR A 905 37.77 109.14 -11.71
N ALA A 906 37.98 110.46 -11.64
CA ALA A 906 38.90 111.17 -12.53
C ALA A 906 40.34 110.62 -12.37
N PRO A 907 41.20 110.72 -13.41
CA PRO A 907 42.61 110.33 -13.32
C PRO A 907 43.31 110.97 -12.11
N THR A 908 44.08 110.16 -11.38
CA THR A 908 44.49 110.40 -9.98
C THR A 908 45.48 111.55 -9.72
N LEU A 909 45.68 112.43 -10.71
CA LEU A 909 46.58 113.58 -10.68
C LEU A 909 45.86 114.95 -10.66
N LEU A 910 44.52 114.96 -10.67
CA LEU A 910 43.71 116.18 -10.91
C LEU A 910 42.85 116.65 -9.73
N ALA A 911 42.86 115.95 -8.60
CA ALA A 911 42.00 116.22 -7.44
C ALA A 911 42.36 117.48 -6.61
N ALA A 912 43.21 118.37 -7.12
CA ALA A 912 43.82 119.47 -6.36
C ALA A 912 43.13 120.86 -6.53
N SER A 913 42.07 120.95 -7.34
CA SER A 913 41.45 122.24 -7.73
C SER A 913 39.91 122.24 -7.78
N PHE A 914 39.26 121.23 -7.21
CA PHE A 914 37.80 121.06 -7.23
C PHE A 914 37.26 120.92 -5.80
N ASP A 915 36.30 121.77 -5.42
CA ASP A 915 35.77 121.83 -4.05
C ASP A 915 34.49 121.00 -3.87
N GLY A 916 34.63 119.83 -3.25
CA GLY A 916 33.52 119.12 -2.58
C GLY A 916 32.50 118.35 -3.44
N VAL A 917 32.70 118.19 -4.76
CA VAL A 917 31.77 117.46 -5.64
C VAL A 917 32.46 116.26 -6.30
N VAL A 918 31.77 115.11 -6.35
CA VAL A 918 32.22 113.92 -7.10
C VAL A 918 32.03 114.19 -8.60
N ALA A 919 33.12 114.47 -9.29
CA ALA A 919 33.13 114.62 -10.74
C ALA A 919 33.00 113.25 -11.43
N VAL A 920 31.83 112.97 -11.99
CA VAL A 920 31.62 111.85 -12.92
C VAL A 920 31.86 112.36 -14.34
N ALA A 921 32.60 111.61 -15.13
CA ALA A 921 32.83 111.86 -16.55
C ALA A 921 32.51 110.60 -17.36
N PHE A 922 32.03 110.77 -18.60
CA PHE A 922 31.78 109.66 -19.51
C PHE A 922 32.91 109.57 -20.53
N GLU A 923 33.55 108.40 -20.67
CA GLU A 923 34.48 108.16 -21.78
C GLU A 923 33.72 107.50 -22.92
N ILE A 924 33.80 108.11 -24.10
CA ILE A 924 33.51 107.43 -25.36
C ILE A 924 34.82 106.77 -25.76
N LEU A 925 34.91 105.46 -25.56
CA LEU A 925 35.96 104.62 -26.14
C LEU A 925 35.48 104.07 -27.47
N ALA A 926 36.32 104.16 -28.49
CA ALA A 926 36.12 103.57 -29.79
C ALA A 926 37.32 102.70 -30.13
N VAL A 927 37.08 101.48 -30.59
CA VAL A 927 38.11 100.56 -31.08
C VAL A 927 37.74 100.01 -32.46
N ASP A 928 38.76 99.77 -33.29
CA ASP A 928 38.59 99.16 -34.62
C ASP A 928 38.45 97.62 -34.56
N GLY A 929 38.29 96.98 -35.72
CA GLY A 929 38.14 95.53 -35.84
C GLY A 929 39.32 94.68 -35.33
N ASP A 930 40.47 95.29 -35.11
CA ASP A 930 41.68 94.67 -34.53
C ASP A 930 41.87 95.08 -33.05
N ASP A 931 40.83 95.65 -32.41
CA ASP A 931 40.77 96.15 -31.01
C ASP A 931 41.74 97.32 -30.69
N ASN A 932 42.15 98.09 -31.70
CA ASN A 932 43.01 99.26 -31.51
C ASN A 932 42.19 100.50 -31.19
N ARG A 933 42.64 101.32 -30.22
CA ARG A 933 42.01 102.60 -29.88
C ARG A 933 41.96 103.55 -31.09
N VAL A 934 40.76 103.96 -31.47
CA VAL A 934 40.51 104.96 -32.52
C VAL A 934 40.63 106.35 -31.90
N ASP A 935 41.73 107.05 -32.16
CA ASP A 935 41.95 108.41 -31.64
C ASP A 935 41.24 109.51 -32.45
N SER A 936 40.79 109.23 -33.68
CA SER A 936 39.98 110.16 -34.50
C SER A 936 39.23 109.47 -35.64
N PHE A 937 38.13 110.09 -36.08
CA PHE A 937 37.27 109.65 -37.17
C PHE A 937 37.49 110.47 -38.45
N SER A 938 37.27 109.82 -39.62
CA SER A 938 37.45 110.42 -40.94
C SER A 938 36.33 111.36 -41.40
N GLN A 939 35.22 111.39 -40.66
CA GLN A 939 34.09 112.32 -40.75
C GLN A 939 33.62 112.62 -39.31
N PRO A 940 32.99 113.77 -39.04
CA PRO A 940 32.41 114.02 -37.72
C PRO A 940 31.25 113.06 -37.44
N PHE A 941 31.09 112.70 -36.16
CA PHE A 941 29.90 112.06 -35.60
C PHE A 941 29.11 113.07 -34.77
N ASP A 942 27.79 112.97 -34.80
CA ASP A 942 26.92 113.79 -33.96
C ASP A 942 26.65 113.05 -32.64
N LEU A 943 27.18 113.60 -31.54
CA LEU A 943 26.87 113.17 -30.19
C LEU A 943 25.65 113.94 -29.69
N ASN A 944 24.61 113.21 -29.32
CA ASN A 944 23.36 113.75 -28.78
C ASN A 944 23.04 113.08 -27.45
N PHE A 945 22.57 113.83 -26.46
CA PHE A 945 22.00 113.26 -25.23
C PHE A 945 20.97 114.20 -24.60
N THR A 946 20.10 113.64 -23.76
CA THR A 946 19.06 114.37 -23.02
C THR A 946 19.35 114.40 -21.52
N TYR A 947 18.83 115.42 -20.84
CA TYR A 947 18.86 115.58 -19.39
C TYR A 947 17.46 115.92 -18.83
N GLU A 948 17.33 115.93 -17.50
CA GLU A 948 16.13 116.42 -16.80
C GLU A 948 16.48 117.66 -15.95
N ASP A 949 15.55 118.61 -15.79
CA ASP A 949 15.69 119.80 -14.94
C ASP A 949 16.21 119.44 -13.53
N ALA A 950 15.79 118.27 -13.03
CA ALA A 950 16.16 117.73 -11.71
C ALA A 950 17.65 117.39 -11.59
N GLN A 951 18.32 117.01 -12.68
CA GLN A 951 19.75 116.66 -12.70
C GLN A 951 20.65 117.90 -12.61
N ILE A 952 20.16 119.06 -13.07
CA ILE A 952 20.86 120.34 -13.06
C ILE A 952 20.29 121.35 -12.05
N ALA A 953 19.44 120.90 -11.12
CA ALA A 953 18.67 121.76 -10.23
C ALA A 953 19.56 122.73 -9.40
N GLY A 954 19.38 124.03 -9.63
CA GLY A 954 20.17 125.10 -9.01
C GLY A 954 21.32 125.65 -9.88
N ILE A 955 21.48 125.12 -11.10
CA ILE A 955 22.31 125.65 -12.17
C ILE A 955 21.39 126.41 -13.15
N ASN A 956 21.93 127.41 -13.85
CA ASN A 956 21.26 128.05 -14.99
C ASN A 956 21.77 127.39 -16.28
N GLU A 957 20.87 126.93 -17.14
CA GLU A 957 21.21 126.19 -18.37
C GLU A 957 22.11 127.00 -19.32
N ALA A 958 21.96 128.33 -19.34
CA ALA A 958 22.80 129.22 -20.12
C ALA A 958 24.27 129.33 -19.61
N ASP A 959 24.57 128.76 -18.44
CA ASP A 959 25.92 128.63 -17.89
C ASP A 959 26.51 127.21 -18.06
N LEU A 960 25.78 126.28 -18.70
CA LEU A 960 26.28 124.93 -19.01
C LEU A 960 27.23 124.93 -20.20
N VAL A 961 28.31 124.16 -20.10
CA VAL A 961 29.31 123.94 -21.15
C VAL A 961 29.68 122.46 -21.18
N LEU A 962 29.74 121.88 -22.37
CA LEU A 962 30.32 120.55 -22.58
C LEU A 962 31.82 120.70 -22.82
N SER A 963 32.63 119.93 -22.11
CA SER A 963 34.09 119.93 -22.25
C SER A 963 34.60 118.54 -22.63
N ILE A 964 35.65 118.48 -23.44
CA ILE A 964 36.46 117.28 -23.69
C ILE A 964 37.77 117.37 -22.91
N TRP A 965 38.30 116.23 -22.48
CA TRP A 965 39.62 116.14 -21.85
C TRP A 965 40.74 116.11 -22.89
N ASP A 966 41.58 117.13 -22.92
CA ASP A 966 42.84 117.09 -23.68
C ASP A 966 43.92 116.42 -22.83
N ALA A 967 44.25 115.18 -23.20
CA ALA A 967 45.29 114.39 -22.54
C ALA A 967 46.72 114.93 -22.75
N ALA A 968 46.96 115.76 -23.77
CA ALA A 968 48.28 116.33 -24.08
C ALA A 968 48.58 117.60 -23.27
N THR A 969 47.59 118.48 -23.06
CA THR A 969 47.75 119.65 -22.15
C THR A 969 47.34 119.35 -20.70
N GLN A 970 46.66 118.22 -20.46
CA GLN A 970 46.03 117.86 -19.18
C GLN A 970 45.05 118.92 -18.69
N GLN A 971 44.17 119.39 -19.58
CA GLN A 971 43.12 120.37 -19.26
C GLN A 971 41.79 119.98 -19.91
N TRP A 972 40.70 120.46 -19.31
CA TRP A 972 39.37 120.41 -19.93
C TRP A 972 39.25 121.53 -20.95
N VAL A 973 38.98 121.18 -22.20
CA VAL A 973 38.78 122.10 -23.33
C VAL A 973 37.28 122.23 -23.59
N ASP A 974 36.78 123.46 -23.56
CA ASP A 974 35.36 123.75 -23.74
C ASP A 974 34.95 123.67 -25.21
N LEU A 975 33.97 122.83 -25.51
CA LEU A 975 33.46 122.60 -26.85
C LEU A 975 32.43 123.69 -27.20
N THR A 976 32.92 124.83 -27.71
CA THR A 976 32.08 125.98 -28.12
C THR A 976 31.12 125.68 -29.28
N GLU A 977 31.22 124.50 -29.89
CA GLU A 977 30.34 124.00 -30.95
C GLU A 977 29.18 123.14 -30.40
N ALA A 978 29.16 122.85 -29.09
CA ALA A 978 28.07 122.14 -28.44
C ALA A 978 26.86 123.05 -28.24
N VAL A 979 25.69 122.61 -28.74
CA VAL A 979 24.41 123.32 -28.62
C VAL A 979 23.62 122.71 -27.46
N PHE A 980 23.24 123.55 -26.50
CA PHE A 980 22.32 123.21 -25.42
C PHE A 980 20.93 123.76 -25.77
N ASP A 981 19.94 122.89 -25.95
CA ASP A 981 18.53 123.27 -26.14
C ASP A 981 17.75 123.07 -24.84
N ALA A 982 17.39 124.19 -24.20
CA ALA A 982 16.60 124.28 -22.97
C ALA A 982 15.09 124.04 -23.17
N SER A 983 14.63 123.78 -24.40
CA SER A 983 13.22 123.48 -24.70
C SER A 983 12.95 121.99 -24.91
N SER A 984 14.01 121.21 -25.17
CA SER A 984 13.99 119.74 -25.30
C SER A 984 14.96 119.04 -24.34
N ASN A 985 15.55 119.80 -23.40
CA ASN A 985 16.58 119.38 -22.44
C ASN A 985 17.65 118.50 -23.09
N SER A 986 18.22 118.97 -24.21
CA SER A 986 19.13 118.17 -25.03
C SER A 986 20.42 118.90 -25.36
N VAL A 987 21.51 118.15 -25.44
CA VAL A 987 22.82 118.65 -25.87
C VAL A 987 23.20 117.92 -27.16
N SER A 988 23.63 118.66 -28.17
CA SER A 988 24.13 118.12 -29.44
C SER A 988 25.47 118.74 -29.83
N VAL A 989 26.41 117.92 -30.32
CA VAL A 989 27.71 118.39 -30.82
C VAL A 989 28.25 117.45 -31.90
N SER A 990 28.79 118.03 -32.98
CA SER A 990 29.47 117.27 -34.04
C SER A 990 30.97 117.21 -33.74
N LEU A 991 31.56 116.01 -33.66
CA LEU A 991 32.95 115.80 -33.23
C LEU A 991 33.69 114.83 -34.12
N THR A 992 35.01 115.00 -34.28
CA THR A 992 35.87 114.03 -34.99
C THR A 992 36.73 113.19 -34.06
N THR A 993 36.71 113.42 -32.75
CA THR A 993 37.55 112.71 -31.77
C THR A 993 36.71 112.13 -30.63
N PRO A 994 36.80 110.82 -30.34
CA PRO A 994 36.29 110.25 -29.10
C PRO A 994 37.21 110.62 -27.91
N GLY A 995 36.80 110.32 -26.68
CA GLY A 995 37.54 110.72 -25.49
C GLY A 995 36.69 110.82 -24.23
N LEU A 996 37.24 111.44 -23.19
CA LEU A 996 36.57 111.67 -21.90
C LEU A 996 35.87 113.03 -21.91
N PHE A 997 34.57 113.05 -21.59
CA PHE A 997 33.71 114.23 -21.64
C PHE A 997 33.07 114.54 -20.28
N ALA A 998 32.82 115.82 -20.00
CA ALA A 998 32.11 116.26 -18.81
C ALA A 998 31.29 117.54 -19.08
N ILE A 999 30.15 117.68 -18.40
CA ILE A 999 29.36 118.91 -18.39
C ILE A 999 29.80 119.75 -17.18
N ARG A 1000 30.06 121.03 -17.41
CA ARG A 1000 30.59 121.99 -16.42
C ARG A 1000 29.74 123.25 -16.40
N ALA A 1001 29.63 123.88 -15.23
CA ALA A 1001 28.98 125.19 -15.09
C ALA A 1001 29.68 126.07 -14.05
N GLY A 1002 29.83 127.36 -14.39
CA GLY A 1002 30.36 128.40 -13.53
C GLY A 1002 31.88 128.36 -13.27
N LEU A 1003 32.46 129.54 -13.02
CA LEU A 1003 33.84 129.68 -12.56
C LEU A 1003 33.91 129.79 -11.03
N PRO A 1004 34.82 129.08 -10.33
CA PRO A 1004 35.74 128.06 -10.82
C PRO A 1004 35.18 126.64 -10.65
N ASN A 1005 34.84 125.99 -11.77
CA ASN A 1005 34.75 124.54 -11.93
C ASN A 1005 33.87 123.76 -10.92
N LYS A 1006 32.56 123.71 -11.18
CA LYS A 1006 31.73 122.59 -10.73
C LYS A 1006 31.32 121.70 -11.91
N ILE A 1007 31.52 120.40 -11.74
CA ILE A 1007 31.09 119.32 -12.64
C ILE A 1007 29.83 118.72 -12.00
N TYR A 1008 28.78 118.48 -12.79
CA TYR A 1008 27.46 118.18 -12.23
C TYR A 1008 26.78 116.95 -12.86
N LEU A 1009 26.68 115.91 -12.03
CA LEU A 1009 25.61 114.91 -11.97
C LEU A 1009 25.39 113.96 -13.19
N PRO A 1010 24.64 112.84 -13.01
CA PRO A 1010 24.86 111.64 -13.79
C PRO A 1010 23.77 111.31 -14.83
N LEU A 1011 24.16 110.55 -15.83
CA LEU A 1011 23.23 109.81 -16.70
C LEU A 1011 22.84 108.51 -15.99
N VAL A 1012 21.56 108.31 -15.64
CA VAL A 1012 21.02 106.99 -15.27
C VAL A 1012 19.56 106.86 -15.70
N SER A 1013 19.31 105.89 -16.58
CA SER A 1013 18.19 104.95 -16.48
C SER A 1013 18.73 103.56 -16.76
#